data_AF-A0AAU3PEV6-F1
#
_entry.id   AF-A0AAU3PEV6-F1
#
_cell.length_a   1.000
_cell.length_b   1.000
_cell.length_c   1.000
_cell.angle_alpha   90.00
_cell.angle_beta   90.00
_cell.angle_gamma   90.00
#
_symmetry.space_group_name_H-M   'P 1'
#
loop_
_entity.id
_entity.type
_entity.pdbx_description
1 polymer ?
#
loop_
_entity_poly.entity_id
_entity_poly.type
_entity_poly.pdbx_seq_one_letter_code
_entity_poly.pdbx_strand_id
1 'polypeptide(L)'
;MTTGVHDHGEGPQHVSRPANWKNLDMPAYQPQSLFPSLDLTGGGHVPAQIMLGVTAQESNMWQASRSTVPGVTGSPLIGNYYGIDLYDGNTDNDWDINWSDADCGYGITQVTDHMRIAGKEDGHGGAAWDYQKQRAVALDYTANLAAGLQILETKWNDTRDAGLKVNDGDSTKLENWFYALWAYNSGFHPQSEAGSNGGAWGLGWANNPANPEWDAGRNPFMEDALGNEHAADAAHPQNWPYPEKVLGFAGHPPAFIESPGTMVPAMRAAWWNGSAGDTAVAGSAKQNRARVKPPEDLFCTSADSCDPNKIGDGAANDPGAGPCQIDTGDNKFTCWWHDSVTWKQDCSYSCGNEFVRFNDTYPEEADGTAYPPACTASGLPSGALIVDDVADGTPSVRPGCANSDWKNEGTFSLDFGDGEAGLDHDGNTIVSVWPGKADLQQLGAGFGGHFYFAHTRSDDAKGQRLKTTATWKLGKELDSEAKVLVHVPDHGAQTQDASYRVKTAQGWKDAPPVNQLLDGGEGKNRWVSLGAYQFGGTVPEVQTDTIVPGGTGDDDIAFDAVAFVPGDYAGIPDDLTFSDPDVDVPDPDLTDQKKVDIPTPPANFGGAVVSKTVKTPATMSTQATWGSCPITGSVYDRYTACLKSTTPLTFVVVKDDTPMEAKFNVDQQIQLAQDSKSIDERITITAVSIDPGLGGINLDWNTNCIGNCTAGQVSWAGTPEWTGAADKHSVDGTRSSTWTGSGKNDLSLESILTGVSPQGSATTFWSDSDLGIRCDNTVVSTAGCVFNSYKPTYTMNSKKYPAAAAHAWLIQHQLPGHFGLDGQGDPLRYIGADVLAPGSDKKMNQANREVICPTSWTRNQKATLSPELNKTSGEDTWSCDEFPFASSYQSAGMPTEWGGLNPNPVTSGDACVTTYAKKDSDGKWRLHLDERSPVPTWNESCGRASMSNNQNTQSMQPFGAFINENRLIDGDSYWLNAPKP
;
A
#
# COMPACT_ATOMS: atom_id res chain seq x y z
N MET A 1 26.16 19.75 -25.80
CA MET A 1 27.57 19.58 -25.37
C MET A 1 28.56 20.03 -26.43
N THR A 2 28.51 19.47 -27.64
CA THR A 2 29.40 19.86 -28.75
C THR A 2 29.39 21.35 -29.07
N THR A 3 28.24 22.02 -29.09
CA THR A 3 28.15 23.48 -29.32
C THR A 3 28.96 24.34 -28.32
N GLY A 4 29.30 23.82 -27.14
CA GLY A 4 30.12 24.51 -26.14
C GLY A 4 31.64 24.27 -26.26
N VAL A 5 32.07 23.33 -27.11
CA VAL A 5 33.48 22.92 -27.28
C VAL A 5 34.11 23.51 -28.55
N HIS A 6 33.30 24.09 -29.44
CA HIS A 6 33.73 24.49 -30.79
C HIS A 6 34.22 25.92 -30.93
N ASP A 7 34.78 26.48 -29.86
CA ASP A 7 35.31 27.83 -29.89
C ASP A 7 36.74 27.89 -30.42
N HIS A 8 36.87 28.20 -31.71
CA HIS A 8 38.15 28.43 -32.38
C HIS A 8 38.79 29.77 -32.00
N GLY A 9 38.87 30.10 -30.71
CA GLY A 9 39.33 31.40 -30.23
C GLY A 9 38.40 32.58 -30.56
N GLU A 10 37.22 32.32 -31.14
CA GLU A 10 36.12 33.26 -31.29
C GLU A 10 34.80 32.56 -31.00
N GLY A 11 34.24 32.82 -29.81
CA GLY A 11 32.86 32.54 -29.34
C GLY A 11 31.87 32.02 -30.39
N PRO A 12 30.96 31.05 -30.12
CA PRO A 12 29.58 31.39 -30.39
C PRO A 12 29.34 32.65 -29.56
N GLN A 13 29.25 33.80 -30.22
CA GLN A 13 28.81 35.08 -29.62
C GLN A 13 27.36 34.99 -29.06
N HIS A 14 26.83 33.79 -28.80
CA HIS A 14 25.41 33.47 -28.97
C HIS A 14 24.78 32.54 -27.92
N VAL A 15 25.52 31.91 -27.00
CA VAL A 15 24.89 31.19 -25.87
C VAL A 15 24.75 32.14 -24.68
N SER A 16 23.56 32.73 -24.55
CA SER A 16 23.21 33.61 -23.44
C SER A 16 22.13 32.97 -22.59
N ARG A 17 22.34 32.96 -21.27
CA ARG A 17 21.30 32.57 -20.31
C ARG A 17 20.48 33.80 -19.96
N PRO A 18 19.15 33.80 -20.18
CA PRO A 18 18.31 34.85 -19.63
C PRO A 18 18.31 34.80 -18.10
N ALA A 19 17.84 35.87 -17.46
CA ALA A 19 17.59 35.84 -16.02
C ALA A 19 16.61 34.70 -15.69
N ASN A 20 16.89 33.99 -14.59
CA ASN A 20 16.15 32.81 -14.15
C ASN A 20 16.07 31.68 -15.19
N TRP A 21 17.10 31.54 -16.05
CA TRP A 21 17.20 30.38 -16.95
C TRP A 21 17.07 29.09 -16.15
N LYS A 22 16.17 28.19 -16.57
CA LYS A 22 15.88 26.91 -15.90
C LYS A 22 15.53 27.02 -14.41
N ASN A 23 14.87 28.11 -14.01
CA ASN A 23 14.49 28.39 -12.61
C ASN A 23 15.67 28.43 -11.64
N LEU A 24 16.87 28.72 -12.13
CA LEU A 24 18.06 28.75 -11.29
C LEU A 24 18.11 29.98 -10.37
N ASP A 25 17.18 30.94 -10.45
CA ASP A 25 17.23 32.21 -9.70
C ASP A 25 18.62 32.91 -9.84
N MET A 26 19.12 32.94 -11.07
CA MET A 26 20.38 33.58 -11.46
C MET A 26 20.11 34.81 -12.34
N PRO A 27 20.97 35.85 -12.27
CA PRO A 27 20.93 36.94 -13.24
C PRO A 27 21.23 36.42 -14.66
N ALA A 28 20.98 37.23 -15.69
CA ALA A 28 21.40 36.88 -17.04
C ALA A 28 22.94 36.83 -17.13
N TYR A 29 23.50 35.82 -17.79
CA TYR A 29 24.94 35.67 -17.98
C TYR A 29 25.27 34.97 -19.31
N GLN A 30 26.55 35.01 -19.69
CA GLN A 30 27.09 34.26 -20.82
C GLN A 30 28.26 33.41 -20.34
N PRO A 31 28.22 32.07 -20.50
CA PRO A 31 29.29 31.17 -20.07
C PRO A 31 30.69 31.60 -20.52
N GLN A 32 30.88 31.89 -21.81
CA GLN A 32 32.18 32.27 -22.39
C GLN A 32 32.66 33.66 -21.94
N SER A 33 31.77 34.52 -21.45
CA SER A 33 32.18 35.79 -20.83
C SER A 33 32.67 35.60 -19.38
N LEU A 34 32.16 34.58 -18.68
CA LEU A 34 32.62 34.22 -17.34
C LEU A 34 33.96 33.45 -17.39
N PHE A 35 34.14 32.64 -18.43
CA PHE A 35 35.29 31.77 -18.67
C PHE A 35 35.79 31.93 -20.12
N PRO A 36 36.55 33.00 -20.41
CA PRO A 36 37.09 33.21 -21.75
C PRO A 36 38.17 32.16 -22.06
N SER A 37 38.15 31.63 -23.29
CA SER A 37 39.23 30.78 -23.81
C SER A 37 40.55 31.57 -23.86
N LEU A 38 41.65 30.86 -23.65
CA LEU A 38 43.01 31.38 -23.63
C LEU A 38 43.74 31.06 -24.95
N ASP A 39 44.60 31.98 -25.39
CA ASP A 39 45.50 31.73 -26.50
C ASP A 39 46.48 30.60 -26.15
N LEU A 40 46.62 29.61 -27.05
CA LEU A 40 47.56 28.50 -26.87
C LEU A 40 48.99 28.89 -27.24
N THR A 41 49.96 28.53 -26.39
CA THR A 41 51.39 28.58 -26.72
C THR A 41 51.66 27.70 -27.94
N GLY A 42 52.13 28.32 -29.03
CA GLY A 42 52.32 27.68 -30.33
C GLY A 42 51.17 27.85 -31.33
N GLY A 43 50.06 28.46 -30.91
CA GLY A 43 48.86 28.69 -31.73
C GLY A 43 47.97 27.45 -31.91
N GLY A 44 46.85 27.65 -32.62
CA GLY A 44 45.83 26.63 -32.86
C GLY A 44 44.76 26.56 -31.77
N HIS A 45 44.11 25.41 -31.61
CA HIS A 45 42.97 25.20 -30.70
C HIS A 45 42.98 23.82 -30.06
N VAL A 46 42.14 23.62 -29.04
CA VAL A 46 41.94 22.31 -28.39
C VAL A 46 41.04 21.44 -29.29
N PRO A 47 41.51 20.25 -29.76
CA PRO A 47 40.67 19.35 -30.54
C PRO A 47 39.42 18.94 -29.75
N ALA A 48 38.24 18.98 -30.38
CA ALA A 48 36.99 18.74 -29.66
C ALA A 48 36.97 17.39 -28.91
N GLN A 49 37.55 16.36 -29.50
CA GLN A 49 37.64 15.03 -28.90
C GLN A 49 38.54 14.94 -27.67
N ILE A 50 39.50 15.85 -27.50
CA ILE A 50 40.29 15.91 -26.26
C ILE A 50 39.38 16.35 -25.11
N MET A 51 38.67 17.47 -25.29
CA MET A 51 37.77 17.98 -24.26
C MET A 51 36.59 17.03 -24.01
N LEU A 52 36.02 16.43 -25.06
CA LEU A 52 34.96 15.43 -24.88
C LEU A 52 35.48 14.15 -24.19
N GLY A 53 36.71 13.73 -24.47
CA GLY A 53 37.37 12.63 -23.75
C GLY A 53 37.58 12.95 -22.26
N VAL A 54 37.97 14.19 -21.93
CA VAL A 54 38.00 14.69 -20.54
C VAL A 54 36.62 14.55 -19.92
N THR A 55 35.55 15.05 -20.56
CA THR A 55 34.20 14.95 -19.98
C THR A 55 33.73 13.51 -19.77
N ALA A 56 34.10 12.59 -20.66
CA ALA A 56 33.79 11.17 -20.48
C ALA A 56 34.56 10.58 -19.28
N GLN A 57 35.83 10.94 -19.12
CA GLN A 57 36.66 10.46 -18.02
C GLN A 57 36.27 11.06 -16.66
N GLU A 58 35.88 12.33 -16.62
CA GLU A 58 35.55 13.04 -15.38
C GLU A 58 34.19 12.66 -14.82
N SER A 59 33.19 12.48 -15.69
CA SER A 59 31.79 12.43 -15.26
C SER A 59 30.90 11.49 -16.08
N ASN A 60 31.45 10.69 -17.00
CA ASN A 60 30.67 10.04 -18.06
C ASN A 60 29.84 11.05 -18.87
N MET A 61 30.35 12.28 -19.02
CA MET A 61 29.65 13.41 -19.65
C MET A 61 28.38 13.88 -18.90
N TRP A 62 28.23 13.58 -17.62
CA TRP A 62 27.06 14.00 -16.84
C TRP A 62 27.27 15.36 -16.17
N GLN A 63 26.31 16.27 -16.38
CA GLN A 63 26.21 17.51 -15.59
C GLN A 63 25.27 17.32 -14.38
N ALA A 64 24.17 16.60 -14.56
CA ALA A 64 23.24 16.24 -13.50
C ALA A 64 23.66 14.90 -12.87
N SER A 65 23.07 14.55 -11.73
CA SER A 65 23.37 13.32 -11.01
C SER A 65 23.16 12.08 -11.89
N ARG A 66 23.82 10.97 -11.52
CA ARG A 66 23.74 9.68 -12.23
C ARG A 66 22.32 9.11 -12.40
N SER A 67 21.37 9.60 -11.60
CA SER A 67 19.95 9.22 -11.68
C SER A 67 19.18 10.00 -12.75
N THR A 68 19.82 10.94 -13.44
CA THR A 68 19.21 11.81 -14.45
C THR A 68 19.58 11.34 -15.86
N VAL A 69 18.59 11.09 -16.70
CA VAL A 69 18.83 10.78 -18.13
C VAL A 69 18.82 12.06 -18.99
N PRO A 70 19.42 12.04 -20.19
CA PRO A 70 19.41 13.21 -21.08
C PRO A 70 18.01 13.80 -21.33
N GLY A 71 17.90 15.12 -21.21
CA GLY A 71 16.64 15.85 -21.37
C GLY A 71 15.79 15.98 -20.09
N VAL A 72 16.14 15.24 -19.04
CA VAL A 72 15.58 15.44 -17.70
C VAL A 72 16.52 16.38 -16.93
N THR A 73 15.95 17.33 -16.20
CA THR A 73 16.72 18.14 -15.24
C THR A 73 16.81 17.40 -13.92
N GLY A 74 17.89 17.55 -13.17
CA GLY A 74 18.01 16.94 -11.85
C GLY A 74 19.02 17.67 -10.98
N SER A 75 19.26 17.15 -9.79
CA SER A 75 20.34 17.61 -8.92
C SER A 75 21.69 17.63 -9.67
N PRO A 76 22.61 18.56 -9.37
CA PRO A 76 23.92 18.59 -10.01
C PRO A 76 24.71 17.32 -9.69
N LEU A 77 25.60 16.92 -10.61
CA LEU A 77 26.59 15.89 -10.31
C LEU A 77 27.58 16.45 -9.28
N ILE A 78 27.61 15.80 -8.12
CA ILE A 78 28.51 16.13 -7.02
C ILE A 78 29.57 15.02 -6.91
N GLY A 79 30.84 15.42 -6.79
CA GLY A 79 31.94 14.54 -6.37
C GLY A 79 31.91 14.34 -4.85
N ASN A 80 32.96 14.76 -4.15
CA ASN A 80 33.03 14.72 -2.69
C ASN A 80 32.72 16.08 -2.04
N TYR A 81 31.52 16.62 -2.29
CA TYR A 81 31.12 17.95 -1.79
C TYR A 81 31.26 18.13 -0.27
N TYR A 82 31.14 17.02 0.46
CA TYR A 82 31.08 16.99 1.92
C TYR A 82 32.41 16.61 2.57
N GLY A 83 33.49 16.41 1.80
CA GLY A 83 34.81 16.05 2.31
C GLY A 83 34.88 14.69 3.01
N ILE A 84 33.96 13.78 2.67
CA ILE A 84 33.80 12.47 3.30
C ILE A 84 35.05 11.62 3.02
N ASP A 85 35.58 10.96 4.04
CA ASP A 85 36.69 10.01 3.91
C ASP A 85 36.17 8.59 3.60
N LEU A 86 35.68 8.39 2.38
CA LEU A 86 34.99 7.16 1.96
C LEU A 86 35.92 5.93 1.84
N TYR A 87 37.24 6.15 1.85
CA TYR A 87 38.23 5.11 1.52
C TYR A 87 39.10 4.68 2.72
N ASP A 88 38.75 5.10 3.93
CA ASP A 88 39.43 4.70 5.17
C ASP A 88 39.12 3.26 5.62
N GLY A 89 38.14 2.61 4.98
CA GLY A 89 37.69 1.25 5.26
C GLY A 89 36.67 1.14 6.40
N ASN A 90 36.13 2.26 6.88
CA ASN A 90 35.11 2.34 7.91
C ASN A 90 33.79 2.84 7.29
N THR A 91 32.76 1.98 7.24
CA THR A 91 31.50 2.36 6.58
C THR A 91 30.51 3.09 7.50
N ASP A 92 30.86 3.24 8.78
CA ASP A 92 30.04 3.92 9.78
C ASP A 92 30.15 5.46 9.67
N ASN A 93 31.29 5.97 9.17
CA ASN A 93 31.57 7.39 8.94
C ASN A 93 31.48 7.83 7.47
N ASP A 94 31.01 6.96 6.56
CA ASP A 94 30.76 7.28 5.13
C ASP A 94 29.77 8.45 4.91
N TRP A 95 29.16 8.97 5.95
CA TRP A 95 28.22 10.10 5.90
C TRP A 95 28.64 11.25 6.83
N ASP A 96 29.82 11.17 7.44
CA ASP A 96 30.39 12.20 8.30
C ASP A 96 30.91 13.35 7.43
N ILE A 97 30.24 14.51 7.54
CA ILE A 97 30.62 15.69 6.77
C ILE A 97 31.88 16.30 7.37
N ASN A 98 32.92 16.48 6.55
CA ASN A 98 34.14 17.18 6.89
C ASN A 98 34.30 18.44 6.04
N TRP A 99 33.94 19.58 6.62
CA TRP A 99 33.94 20.86 5.91
C TRP A 99 35.33 21.43 5.57
N SER A 100 36.44 20.91 6.12
CA SER A 100 37.78 21.36 5.65
C SER A 100 38.18 20.72 4.34
N ASP A 101 37.78 19.46 4.17
CA ASP A 101 38.14 18.67 3.01
C ASP A 101 37.00 18.71 1.97
N ALA A 102 35.90 19.40 2.30
CA ALA A 102 34.85 19.79 1.38
C ALA A 102 35.42 20.71 0.30
N ASP A 103 35.52 20.17 -0.91
CA ASP A 103 35.56 20.94 -2.13
C ASP A 103 34.16 20.99 -2.76
N CYS A 104 34.03 21.75 -3.83
CA CYS A 104 32.79 21.75 -4.58
C CYS A 104 33.05 21.28 -6.01
N GLY A 105 33.64 20.09 -6.16
CA GLY A 105 33.82 19.45 -7.46
C GLY A 105 32.47 19.24 -8.16
N TYR A 106 32.21 20.01 -9.22
CA TYR A 106 30.92 20.00 -9.91
C TYR A 106 31.01 19.54 -11.36
N GLY A 107 29.94 18.82 -11.76
CA GLY A 107 29.49 18.78 -13.13
C GLY A 107 30.42 18.07 -14.11
N ILE A 108 30.24 18.39 -15.39
CA ILE A 108 30.71 17.56 -16.49
C ILE A 108 32.24 17.46 -16.64
N THR A 109 33.00 18.45 -16.14
CA THR A 109 34.47 18.48 -16.18
C THR A 109 35.12 18.43 -14.79
N GLN A 110 34.31 18.22 -13.74
CA GLN A 110 34.75 18.13 -12.34
C GLN A 110 35.64 19.32 -11.90
N VAL A 111 35.18 20.55 -12.16
CA VAL A 111 35.91 21.76 -11.75
C VAL A 111 35.89 21.91 -10.23
N THR A 112 37.06 21.89 -9.60
CA THR A 112 37.26 22.04 -8.14
C THR A 112 37.99 23.34 -7.78
N ASP A 113 38.92 23.80 -8.63
CA ASP A 113 39.64 25.07 -8.46
C ASP A 113 38.67 26.25 -8.33
N HIS A 114 38.94 27.15 -7.37
CA HIS A 114 38.11 28.30 -7.05
C HIS A 114 36.67 28.00 -6.57
N MET A 115 36.30 26.73 -6.36
CA MET A 115 34.92 26.34 -6.05
C MET A 115 34.63 26.25 -4.54
N ARG A 116 35.63 26.42 -3.67
CA ARG A 116 35.45 26.45 -2.20
C ARG A 116 34.71 27.70 -1.71
N ILE A 117 34.14 27.64 -0.50
CA ILE A 117 33.51 28.80 0.14
C ILE A 117 34.58 29.88 0.38
N ALA A 118 34.29 31.12 -0.02
CA ALA A 118 35.20 32.25 0.17
C ALA A 118 35.61 32.42 1.66
N GLY A 119 36.92 32.45 1.92
CA GLY A 119 37.51 32.49 3.26
C GLY A 119 37.69 31.13 3.92
N LYS A 120 37.38 30.02 3.23
CA LYS A 120 37.58 28.63 3.66
C LYS A 120 38.38 27.82 2.63
N GLU A 121 39.20 28.49 1.82
CA GLU A 121 40.11 27.84 0.88
C GLU A 121 41.23 27.09 1.65
N ASP A 122 41.66 25.94 1.13
CA ASP A 122 42.70 25.08 1.72
C ASP A 122 44.13 25.44 1.25
N GLY A 123 44.26 26.44 0.38
CA GLY A 123 45.51 26.84 -0.26
C GLY A 123 45.79 26.18 -1.61
N HIS A 124 44.93 25.26 -2.06
CA HIS A 124 44.96 24.65 -3.38
C HIS A 124 43.87 25.26 -4.29
N GLY A 125 44.09 25.27 -5.60
CA GLY A 125 43.10 25.74 -6.58
C GLY A 125 42.76 27.25 -6.57
N GLY A 126 43.51 28.06 -5.82
CA GLY A 126 43.39 29.52 -5.82
C GLY A 126 42.22 30.08 -4.99
N ALA A 127 42.10 31.41 -4.94
CA ALA A 127 41.05 32.10 -4.19
C ALA A 127 39.66 31.81 -4.77
N ALA A 128 38.63 31.70 -3.92
CA ALA A 128 37.27 31.40 -4.38
C ALA A 128 36.77 32.41 -5.44
N TRP A 129 36.08 31.91 -6.45
CA TRP A 129 35.33 32.75 -7.39
C TRP A 129 34.14 33.41 -6.71
N ASP A 130 33.59 34.46 -7.33
CA ASP A 130 32.33 35.03 -6.87
C ASP A 130 31.20 33.98 -6.96
N TYR A 131 30.22 34.13 -6.07
CA TYR A 131 29.14 33.16 -5.89
C TYR A 131 28.37 32.86 -7.19
N GLN A 132 28.16 33.84 -8.07
CA GLN A 132 27.41 33.59 -9.31
C GLN A 132 28.24 32.80 -10.33
N LYS A 133 29.55 33.06 -10.39
CA LYS A 133 30.48 32.28 -11.20
C LYS A 133 30.58 30.84 -10.71
N GLN A 134 30.61 30.61 -9.40
CA GLN A 134 30.54 29.26 -8.81
C GLN A 134 29.22 28.55 -9.17
N ARG A 135 28.07 29.22 -9.02
CA ARG A 135 26.76 28.66 -9.39
C ARG A 135 26.67 28.29 -10.87
N ALA A 136 27.22 29.12 -11.76
CA ALA A 136 27.22 28.84 -13.20
C ALA A 136 27.95 27.53 -13.49
N VAL A 137 29.13 27.32 -12.91
CA VAL A 137 29.90 26.07 -13.05
C VAL A 137 29.13 24.87 -12.51
N ALA A 138 28.42 25.03 -11.40
CA ALA A 138 27.66 23.94 -10.78
C ALA A 138 26.38 23.56 -11.55
N LEU A 139 25.67 24.52 -12.13
CA LEU A 139 24.29 24.35 -12.60
C LEU A 139 24.14 24.44 -14.13
N ASP A 140 25.17 24.90 -14.85
CA ASP A 140 25.15 25.06 -16.31
C ASP A 140 26.31 24.32 -16.96
N TYR A 141 25.97 23.27 -17.70
CA TYR A 141 26.96 22.44 -18.40
C TYR A 141 27.87 23.25 -19.34
N THR A 142 27.38 24.34 -19.93
CA THR A 142 28.18 25.16 -20.85
C THR A 142 29.20 26.02 -20.10
N ALA A 143 28.84 26.54 -18.92
CA ALA A 143 29.77 27.26 -18.05
C ALA A 143 30.82 26.31 -17.46
N ASN A 144 30.40 25.10 -17.07
CA ASN A 144 31.31 24.06 -16.61
C ASN A 144 32.32 23.66 -17.72
N LEU A 145 31.85 23.40 -18.95
CA LEU A 145 32.72 23.10 -20.09
C LEU A 145 33.71 24.22 -20.39
N ALA A 146 33.28 25.48 -20.37
CA ALA A 146 34.15 26.63 -20.62
C ALA A 146 35.23 26.79 -19.53
N ALA A 147 34.87 26.55 -18.27
CA ALA A 147 35.83 26.55 -17.15
C ALA A 147 36.85 25.40 -17.28
N GLY A 148 36.40 24.17 -17.54
CA GLY A 148 37.29 23.03 -17.76
C GLY A 148 38.21 23.21 -18.97
N LEU A 149 37.71 23.81 -20.05
CA LEU A 149 38.51 24.15 -21.22
C LEU A 149 39.64 25.13 -20.87
N GLN A 150 39.32 26.20 -20.14
CA GLN A 150 40.32 27.18 -19.68
C GLN A 150 41.40 26.54 -18.79
N ILE A 151 41.03 25.57 -17.94
CA ILE A 151 42.00 24.81 -17.13
C ILE A 151 42.92 23.99 -18.05
N LEU A 152 42.37 23.26 -19.03
CA LEU A 152 43.14 22.46 -19.96
C LEU A 152 44.10 23.31 -20.84
N GLU A 153 43.63 24.47 -21.32
CA GLU A 153 44.46 25.44 -22.04
C GLU A 153 45.59 25.97 -21.17
N THR A 154 45.32 26.26 -19.89
CA THR A 154 46.34 26.65 -18.91
C THR A 154 47.40 25.55 -18.76
N LYS A 155 47.00 24.28 -18.63
CA LYS A 155 47.96 23.16 -18.51
C LYS A 155 48.78 22.93 -19.77
N TRP A 156 48.18 23.15 -20.95
CA TRP A 156 48.93 23.14 -22.21
C TRP A 156 50.01 24.23 -22.23
N ASN A 157 49.65 25.45 -21.83
CA ASN A 157 50.58 26.57 -21.79
C ASN A 157 51.69 26.36 -20.75
N ASP A 158 51.34 25.95 -19.52
CA ASP A 158 52.29 25.69 -18.43
C ASP A 158 53.36 24.65 -18.83
N THR A 159 52.92 23.52 -19.41
CA THR A 159 53.85 22.47 -19.84
C THR A 159 54.71 22.93 -21.02
N ARG A 160 54.15 23.68 -21.97
CA ARG A 160 54.89 24.23 -23.12
C ARG A 160 55.93 25.26 -22.75
N ASP A 161 55.57 26.18 -21.87
CA ASP A 161 56.46 27.26 -21.43
C ASP A 161 57.64 26.70 -20.64
N ALA A 162 57.45 25.53 -19.99
CA ALA A 162 58.51 24.75 -19.38
C ALA A 162 59.34 23.89 -20.35
N GLY A 163 59.03 23.91 -21.65
CA GLY A 163 59.76 23.17 -22.69
C GLY A 163 59.36 21.71 -22.85
N LEU A 164 58.26 21.27 -22.22
CA LEU A 164 57.73 19.91 -22.37
C LEU A 164 56.87 19.84 -23.64
N LYS A 165 57.34 19.10 -24.64
CA LYS A 165 56.67 18.92 -25.92
C LYS A 165 56.57 17.44 -26.28
N VAL A 166 55.41 17.05 -26.76
CA VAL A 166 55.15 15.74 -27.37
C VAL A 166 55.17 15.86 -28.89
N ASN A 167 55.86 14.94 -29.57
CA ASN A 167 56.06 14.85 -31.01
C ASN A 167 56.40 16.22 -31.67
N ASP A 168 55.65 16.61 -32.70
CA ASP A 168 55.79 17.91 -33.38
C ASP A 168 55.07 19.05 -32.67
N GLY A 169 54.30 18.73 -31.62
CA GLY A 169 53.60 19.67 -30.76
C GLY A 169 52.62 20.59 -31.48
N ASP A 170 52.07 20.14 -32.59
CA ASP A 170 50.89 20.73 -33.22
C ASP A 170 49.65 20.51 -32.33
N SER A 171 49.00 21.59 -31.88
CA SER A 171 47.80 21.54 -31.03
C SER A 171 46.61 20.87 -31.72
N THR A 172 46.59 20.77 -33.05
CA THR A 172 45.51 20.10 -33.78
C THR A 172 45.59 18.56 -33.73
N LYS A 173 46.64 18.01 -33.13
CA LYS A 173 46.90 16.56 -33.04
C LYS A 173 46.67 16.01 -31.64
N LEU A 174 45.86 14.96 -31.53
CA LEU A 174 45.41 14.42 -30.24
C LEU A 174 46.55 14.01 -29.31
N GLU A 175 47.54 13.27 -29.80
CA GLU A 175 48.67 12.73 -29.03
C GLU A 175 49.49 13.84 -28.37
N ASN A 176 49.55 15.02 -28.99
CA ASN A 176 50.36 16.13 -28.49
C ASN A 176 49.80 16.72 -27.18
N TRP A 177 48.56 16.40 -26.82
CA TRP A 177 47.91 16.81 -25.56
C TRP A 177 48.27 15.93 -24.36
N PHE A 178 49.04 14.86 -24.55
CA PHE A 178 49.34 13.89 -23.47
C PHE A 178 49.86 14.55 -22.18
N TYR A 179 50.76 15.53 -22.28
CA TYR A 179 51.27 16.27 -21.12
C TYR A 179 50.24 17.20 -20.48
N ALA A 180 49.44 17.89 -21.29
CA ALA A 180 48.39 18.77 -20.77
C ALA A 180 47.32 17.95 -20.02
N LEU A 181 46.95 16.78 -20.55
CA LEU A 181 46.03 15.84 -19.89
C LEU A 181 46.61 15.24 -18.60
N TRP A 182 47.91 14.94 -18.60
CA TRP A 182 48.60 14.50 -17.38
C TRP A 182 48.55 15.59 -16.31
N ALA A 183 48.86 16.83 -16.68
CA ALA A 183 48.81 17.99 -15.80
C ALA A 183 47.39 18.41 -15.40
N TYR A 184 46.37 18.12 -16.22
CA TYR A 184 44.97 18.37 -15.91
C TYR A 184 44.53 17.55 -14.70
N ASN A 185 44.89 16.25 -14.67
CA ASN A 185 44.49 15.36 -13.60
C ASN A 185 45.36 15.45 -12.34
N SER A 186 46.69 15.50 -12.47
CA SER A 186 47.59 15.45 -11.29
C SER A 186 48.34 16.76 -11.01
N GLY A 187 48.08 17.83 -11.77
CA GLY A 187 48.81 19.08 -11.67
C GLY A 187 50.17 19.08 -12.40
N PHE A 188 50.76 20.27 -12.51
CA PHE A 188 52.11 20.51 -13.03
C PHE A 188 52.94 21.24 -11.98
N HIS A 189 54.13 20.72 -11.67
CA HIS A 189 55.02 21.29 -10.68
C HIS A 189 56.15 22.08 -11.38
N PRO A 190 56.13 23.41 -11.35
CA PRO A 190 57.11 24.21 -12.08
C PRO A 190 58.52 24.02 -11.50
N GLN A 191 59.54 24.14 -12.35
CA GLN A 191 60.94 23.99 -11.94
C GLN A 191 61.35 24.95 -10.80
N SER A 192 60.69 26.10 -10.70
CA SER A 192 60.90 27.06 -9.60
C SER A 192 60.58 26.49 -8.21
N GLU A 193 59.74 25.46 -8.13
CA GLU A 193 59.34 24.80 -6.89
C GLU A 193 60.16 23.54 -6.58
N ALA A 194 61.08 23.14 -7.47
CA ALA A 194 61.87 21.93 -7.31
C ALA A 194 62.61 21.86 -5.96
N GLY A 195 63.07 23.00 -5.44
CA GLY A 195 63.73 23.08 -4.14
C GLY A 195 62.87 22.65 -2.95
N SER A 196 61.55 22.87 -3.03
CA SER A 196 60.59 22.42 -2.00
C SER A 196 60.15 20.96 -2.20
N ASN A 197 60.39 20.39 -3.38
CA ASN A 197 59.96 19.05 -3.79
C ASN A 197 61.14 18.06 -3.88
N GLY A 198 62.17 18.25 -3.06
CA GLY A 198 63.33 17.33 -3.05
C GLY A 198 64.15 17.30 -4.35
N GLY A 199 64.01 18.32 -5.20
CA GLY A 199 64.61 18.42 -6.53
C GLY A 199 63.71 17.94 -7.68
N ALA A 200 62.55 17.34 -7.39
CA ALA A 200 61.60 16.90 -8.39
C ALA A 200 60.76 18.07 -8.95
N TRP A 201 60.48 18.04 -10.25
CA TRP A 201 59.60 18.99 -10.93
C TRP A 201 59.02 18.35 -12.20
N GLY A 202 57.98 18.95 -12.77
CA GLY A 202 57.31 18.46 -13.98
C GLY A 202 55.99 17.75 -13.68
N LEU A 203 55.76 16.64 -14.38
CA LEU A 203 54.54 15.84 -14.35
C LEU A 203 54.66 14.69 -13.32
N GLY A 204 53.67 14.59 -12.41
CA GLY A 204 53.70 13.67 -11.28
C GLY A 204 53.71 12.17 -11.63
N TRP A 205 54.25 11.32 -10.75
CA TRP A 205 54.43 9.88 -11.00
C TRP A 205 53.13 9.11 -11.23
N ALA A 206 52.01 9.54 -10.64
CA ALA A 206 50.74 8.83 -10.68
C ALA A 206 50.34 8.43 -12.12
N ASN A 207 50.37 9.38 -13.05
CA ASN A 207 50.00 9.15 -14.46
C ASN A 207 51.17 8.69 -15.36
N ASN A 208 52.33 8.36 -14.80
CA ASN A 208 53.43 7.82 -15.59
C ASN A 208 53.06 6.42 -16.12
N PRO A 209 53.13 6.15 -17.44
CA PRO A 209 52.84 4.84 -18.00
C PRO A 209 53.67 3.68 -17.42
N ALA A 210 54.84 3.97 -16.83
CA ALA A 210 55.70 3.02 -16.13
C ALA A 210 55.29 2.75 -14.67
N ASN A 211 54.32 3.49 -14.12
CA ASN A 211 53.86 3.30 -12.76
C ASN A 211 53.24 1.89 -12.60
N PRO A 212 53.69 1.06 -11.64
CA PRO A 212 53.17 -0.30 -11.40
C PRO A 212 51.70 -0.38 -11.00
N GLU A 213 51.04 0.74 -10.72
CA GLU A 213 49.58 0.79 -10.58
C GLU A 213 48.86 0.33 -11.87
N TRP A 214 49.51 0.51 -13.02
CA TRP A 214 48.99 0.14 -14.32
C TRP A 214 49.57 -1.19 -14.79
N ASP A 215 48.73 -2.03 -15.39
CA ASP A 215 49.17 -3.31 -15.96
C ASP A 215 50.23 -3.09 -17.04
N ALA A 216 51.30 -3.89 -16.98
CA ALA A 216 52.40 -3.83 -17.93
C ALA A 216 52.01 -4.61 -19.20
N GLY A 217 52.30 -4.05 -20.37
CA GLY A 217 51.84 -4.60 -21.63
C GLY A 217 50.34 -4.42 -21.90
N ARG A 218 49.64 -3.58 -21.12
CA ARG A 218 48.21 -3.26 -21.36
C ARG A 218 47.97 -2.77 -22.79
N ASN A 219 46.84 -3.16 -23.35
CA ASN A 219 46.38 -2.59 -24.62
C ASN A 219 46.00 -1.11 -24.43
N PRO A 220 45.89 -0.31 -25.51
CA PRO A 220 45.29 1.01 -25.43
C PRO A 220 43.87 0.93 -24.84
N PHE A 221 43.49 1.89 -24.01
CA PHE A 221 42.17 1.91 -23.36
C PHE A 221 41.04 1.90 -24.40
N MET A 222 40.00 1.07 -24.17
CA MET A 222 38.86 0.84 -25.06
C MET A 222 39.19 0.10 -26.35
N GLU A 223 40.36 -0.53 -26.47
CA GLU A 223 40.85 -1.15 -27.70
C GLU A 223 41.48 -2.53 -27.45
N ASP A 224 41.07 -3.54 -28.24
CA ASP A 224 41.69 -4.86 -28.20
C ASP A 224 43.03 -4.90 -28.97
N ALA A 225 43.78 -6.01 -28.84
CA ALA A 225 45.07 -6.18 -29.50
C ALA A 225 45.02 -6.08 -31.05
N LEU A 226 43.85 -6.22 -31.68
CA LEU A 226 43.63 -6.12 -33.13
C LEU A 226 43.12 -4.73 -33.56
N GLY A 227 42.88 -3.84 -32.60
CA GLY A 227 42.36 -2.51 -32.81
C GLY A 227 40.85 -2.45 -33.06
N ASN A 228 40.09 -3.38 -32.47
CA ASN A 228 38.64 -3.28 -32.36
C ASN A 228 38.26 -2.65 -31.02
N GLU A 229 37.05 -2.10 -30.95
CA GLU A 229 36.50 -1.57 -29.69
C GLU A 229 36.42 -2.66 -28.62
N HIS A 230 36.87 -2.32 -27.41
CA HIS A 230 36.83 -3.17 -26.22
C HIS A 230 36.18 -2.40 -25.05
N ALA A 231 34.88 -2.11 -25.18
CA ALA A 231 34.14 -1.28 -24.23
C ALA A 231 34.10 -1.83 -22.78
N ALA A 232 34.47 -3.09 -22.56
CA ALA A 232 34.59 -3.68 -21.22
C ALA A 232 35.67 -2.99 -20.37
N ASP A 233 36.66 -2.33 -20.99
CA ASP A 233 37.69 -1.58 -20.27
C ASP A 233 37.09 -0.44 -19.42
N ALA A 234 35.97 0.15 -19.87
CA ALA A 234 35.26 1.21 -19.13
C ALA A 234 34.69 0.74 -17.78
N ALA A 235 34.57 -0.56 -17.53
CA ALA A 235 34.20 -1.10 -16.21
C ALA A 235 35.38 -1.15 -15.23
N HIS A 236 36.62 -1.06 -15.75
CA HIS A 236 37.86 -1.07 -14.96
C HIS A 236 38.82 0.05 -15.39
N PRO A 237 38.37 1.32 -15.42
CA PRO A 237 39.17 2.42 -15.91
C PRO A 237 40.41 2.68 -15.03
N GLN A 238 40.40 2.24 -13.77
CA GLN A 238 41.55 2.34 -12.87
C GLN A 238 42.78 1.53 -13.29
N ASN A 239 42.73 0.78 -14.39
CA ASN A 239 43.90 0.05 -14.89
C ASN A 239 44.74 0.86 -15.91
N TRP A 240 44.33 2.09 -16.24
CA TRP A 240 45.01 2.97 -17.20
C TRP A 240 45.27 4.37 -16.63
N PRO A 241 46.41 5.01 -16.98
CA PRO A 241 46.69 6.39 -16.60
C PRO A 241 45.73 7.36 -17.29
N TYR A 242 45.48 8.52 -16.67
CA TYR A 242 44.49 9.50 -17.12
C TYR A 242 44.60 9.90 -18.60
N PRO A 243 45.80 10.24 -19.14
CA PRO A 243 45.90 10.64 -20.55
C PRO A 243 45.52 9.53 -21.53
N GLU A 244 45.84 8.26 -21.21
CA GLU A 244 45.46 7.11 -22.04
C GLU A 244 43.95 6.91 -22.04
N LYS A 245 43.26 7.16 -20.92
CA LYS A 245 41.80 7.05 -20.83
C LYS A 245 41.09 8.09 -21.69
N VAL A 246 41.50 9.36 -21.57
CA VAL A 246 40.94 10.46 -22.36
C VAL A 246 41.14 10.21 -23.86
N LEU A 247 42.34 9.79 -24.26
CA LEU A 247 42.65 9.51 -25.66
C LEU A 247 41.96 8.23 -26.17
N GLY A 248 41.76 7.24 -25.30
CA GLY A 248 40.95 6.05 -25.58
C GLY A 248 39.49 6.39 -25.84
N PHE A 249 38.85 7.18 -24.97
CA PHE A 249 37.49 7.67 -25.20
C PHE A 249 37.37 8.56 -26.45
N ALA A 250 38.39 9.37 -26.73
CA ALA A 250 38.44 10.16 -27.95
C ALA A 250 38.43 9.28 -29.22
N GLY A 251 39.08 8.11 -29.19
CA GLY A 251 39.13 7.17 -30.31
C GLY A 251 37.97 6.17 -30.37
N HIS A 252 37.46 5.74 -29.21
CA HIS A 252 36.35 4.80 -29.04
C HIS A 252 35.35 5.35 -28.00
N PRO A 253 34.44 6.24 -28.42
CA PRO A 253 33.40 6.77 -27.55
C PRO A 253 32.50 5.68 -26.96
N PRO A 254 32.17 5.74 -25.65
CA PRO A 254 31.22 4.81 -25.06
C PRO A 254 29.80 5.07 -25.58
N ALA A 255 28.91 4.09 -25.43
CA ALA A 255 27.48 4.24 -25.67
C ALA A 255 26.75 4.57 -24.36
N PHE A 256 25.91 5.61 -24.38
CA PHE A 256 25.09 6.05 -23.25
C PHE A 256 23.61 6.05 -23.59
N ILE A 257 22.76 6.08 -22.57
CA ILE A 257 21.31 6.17 -22.72
C ILE A 257 20.93 7.56 -23.25
N GLU A 258 20.12 7.61 -24.30
CA GLU A 258 19.51 8.85 -24.82
C GLU A 258 18.09 9.01 -24.27
N SER A 259 17.35 7.89 -24.24
CA SER A 259 15.99 7.79 -23.72
C SER A 259 15.74 6.35 -23.28
N PRO A 260 14.65 6.05 -22.55
CA PRO A 260 14.32 4.69 -22.15
C PRO A 260 14.43 3.69 -23.32
N GLY A 261 15.26 2.65 -23.14
CA GLY A 261 15.50 1.60 -24.14
C GLY A 261 16.36 2.00 -25.35
N THR A 262 16.95 3.20 -25.39
CA THR A 262 17.74 3.69 -26.53
C THR A 262 19.15 4.10 -26.11
N MET A 263 20.16 3.44 -26.67
CA MET A 263 21.58 3.74 -26.46
C MET A 263 22.18 4.39 -27.71
N VAL A 264 23.00 5.42 -27.54
CA VAL A 264 23.71 6.12 -28.62
C VAL A 264 25.16 6.38 -28.24
N PRO A 265 26.10 6.49 -29.20
CA PRO A 265 27.46 6.93 -28.91
C PRO A 265 27.46 8.32 -28.25
N ALA A 266 28.21 8.47 -27.17
CA ALA A 266 28.27 9.69 -26.38
C ALA A 266 28.81 10.90 -27.16
N MET A 267 29.73 10.63 -28.10
CA MET A 267 30.33 11.63 -28.97
C MET A 267 30.73 11.02 -30.32
N ARG A 268 31.18 11.87 -31.26
CA ARG A 268 31.83 11.39 -32.50
C ARG A 268 33.31 11.15 -32.25
N ALA A 269 33.78 9.96 -32.61
CA ALA A 269 35.18 9.56 -32.47
C ALA A 269 36.11 10.45 -33.31
N ALA A 270 37.33 10.63 -32.81
CA ALA A 270 38.45 11.11 -33.60
C ALA A 270 38.86 10.07 -34.65
N TRP A 271 39.68 10.49 -35.60
CA TRP A 271 40.10 9.61 -36.70
C TRP A 271 41.59 9.74 -37.00
N TRP A 272 42.17 8.65 -37.50
CA TRP A 272 43.59 8.53 -37.84
C TRP A 272 43.74 8.17 -39.31
N ASN A 273 44.75 8.75 -39.97
CA ASN A 273 45.11 8.36 -41.33
C ASN A 273 45.71 6.95 -41.35
N GLY A 274 45.63 6.27 -42.50
CA GLY A 274 46.33 5.00 -42.71
C GLY A 274 45.64 4.10 -43.74
N SER A 275 46.31 3.01 -44.07
CA SER A 275 45.73 1.95 -44.90
C SER A 275 44.66 1.16 -44.11
N ALA A 276 43.85 0.38 -44.83
CA ALA A 276 42.97 -0.60 -44.20
C ALA A 276 43.81 -1.76 -43.63
N GLY A 277 43.45 -2.24 -42.44
CA GLY A 277 44.14 -3.33 -41.74
C GLY A 277 43.95 -3.23 -40.24
N ASP A 278 44.27 -4.31 -39.53
CA ASP A 278 44.40 -4.33 -38.06
C ASP A 278 45.70 -3.67 -37.59
N THR A 279 45.95 -3.69 -36.30
CA THR A 279 47.14 -3.12 -35.62
C THR A 279 48.46 -3.76 -36.05
N ALA A 280 48.45 -4.99 -36.57
CA ALA A 280 49.66 -5.68 -37.04
C ALA A 280 50.12 -5.16 -38.42
N VAL A 281 49.21 -4.57 -39.21
CA VAL A 281 49.54 -3.96 -40.50
C VAL A 281 50.22 -2.61 -40.28
N ALA A 282 51.51 -2.55 -40.62
CA ALA A 282 52.30 -1.33 -40.53
C ALA A 282 51.66 -0.16 -41.31
N GLY A 283 51.40 0.95 -40.61
CA GLY A 283 50.79 2.17 -41.19
C GLY A 283 49.28 2.09 -41.44
N SER A 284 48.59 1.06 -40.92
CA SER A 284 47.12 1.03 -40.94
C SER A 284 46.53 2.10 -40.03
N ALA A 285 45.30 2.52 -40.31
CA ALA A 285 44.62 3.50 -39.46
C ALA A 285 44.42 2.97 -38.02
N LYS A 286 44.16 1.66 -37.87
CA LYS A 286 44.05 1.00 -36.56
C LYS A 286 45.39 0.95 -35.82
N GLN A 287 46.50 0.66 -36.50
CA GLN A 287 47.82 0.73 -35.87
C GLN A 287 48.17 2.15 -35.44
N ASN A 288 47.87 3.15 -36.28
CA ASN A 288 48.11 4.55 -35.94
C ASN A 288 47.27 4.97 -34.72
N ARG A 289 45.99 4.58 -34.64
CA ARG A 289 45.17 4.83 -33.45
C ARG A 289 45.67 4.08 -32.22
N ALA A 290 46.01 2.80 -32.32
CA ALA A 290 46.55 2.05 -31.18
C ALA A 290 47.83 2.69 -30.59
N ARG A 291 48.65 3.30 -31.44
CA ARG A 291 49.85 4.06 -31.04
C ARG A 291 49.55 5.47 -30.51
N VAL A 292 48.29 5.80 -30.24
CA VAL A 292 47.92 6.95 -29.41
C VAL A 292 48.45 6.76 -27.99
N LYS A 293 48.45 5.50 -27.50
CA LYS A 293 49.18 5.08 -26.30
C LYS A 293 50.69 5.12 -26.57
N PRO A 294 51.49 5.81 -25.74
CA PRO A 294 52.95 5.80 -25.85
C PRO A 294 53.54 4.47 -25.37
N PRO A 295 54.79 4.13 -25.76
CA PRO A 295 55.54 3.05 -25.13
C PRO A 295 55.63 3.25 -23.61
N GLU A 296 55.51 2.16 -22.84
CA GLU A 296 55.45 2.21 -21.37
C GLU A 296 56.75 2.73 -20.73
N ASP A 297 57.88 2.50 -21.37
CA ASP A 297 59.20 2.93 -20.92
C ASP A 297 59.58 4.34 -21.37
N LEU A 298 58.77 5.00 -22.19
CA LEU A 298 59.12 6.27 -22.84
C LEU A 298 59.43 7.40 -21.83
N PHE A 299 58.68 7.42 -20.72
CA PHE A 299 58.80 8.42 -19.65
C PHE A 299 59.52 7.88 -18.42
N CYS A 300 60.36 6.85 -18.59
CA CYS A 300 61.09 6.22 -17.49
C CYS A 300 62.58 6.16 -17.84
N THR A 301 63.34 7.13 -17.37
CA THR A 301 64.77 7.24 -17.66
C THR A 301 65.56 7.70 -16.45
N SER A 302 66.88 7.84 -16.60
CA SER A 302 67.70 8.48 -15.58
C SER A 302 67.35 9.96 -15.34
N ALA A 303 66.62 10.64 -16.25
CA ALA A 303 66.25 12.05 -16.11
C ALA A 303 65.25 12.28 -14.95
N ASP A 304 64.32 11.36 -14.77
CA ASP A 304 63.30 11.38 -13.72
C ASP A 304 63.58 10.36 -12.59
N SER A 305 64.79 9.79 -12.55
CA SER A 305 65.18 8.76 -11.58
C SER A 305 64.36 7.47 -11.67
N CYS A 306 64.01 7.05 -12.90
CA CYS A 306 63.26 5.84 -13.19
C CYS A 306 64.13 4.79 -13.92
N ASP A 307 63.97 3.50 -13.55
CA ASP A 307 64.66 2.36 -14.16
C ASP A 307 63.67 1.55 -15.03
N PRO A 308 63.74 1.65 -16.36
CA PRO A 308 62.78 0.98 -17.25
C PRO A 308 62.90 -0.56 -17.21
N ASN A 309 64.02 -1.11 -16.73
CA ASN A 309 64.19 -2.56 -16.64
C ASN A 309 63.37 -3.19 -15.50
N LYS A 310 62.78 -2.36 -14.63
CA LYS A 310 61.92 -2.79 -13.52
C LYS A 310 60.42 -2.65 -13.83
N ILE A 311 60.06 -2.30 -15.07
CA ILE A 311 58.68 -2.33 -15.54
C ILE A 311 58.27 -3.79 -15.80
N GLY A 312 57.14 -4.23 -15.26
CA GLY A 312 56.57 -5.56 -15.49
C GLY A 312 55.50 -5.94 -14.48
N ASP A 313 54.79 -7.05 -14.73
CA ASP A 313 53.61 -7.51 -13.97
C ASP A 313 53.87 -7.78 -12.47
N GLY A 314 55.13 -7.92 -12.07
CA GLY A 314 55.55 -8.12 -10.68
C GLY A 314 56.05 -6.85 -9.98
N ALA A 315 56.02 -5.71 -10.67
CA ALA A 315 56.43 -4.44 -10.10
C ALA A 315 55.38 -3.91 -9.10
N ALA A 316 55.81 -3.12 -8.13
CA ALA A 316 54.92 -2.48 -7.16
C ALA A 316 55.45 -1.12 -6.74
N ASN A 317 54.55 -0.25 -6.27
CA ASN A 317 54.91 1.00 -5.56
C ASN A 317 55.35 0.69 -4.12
N ASP A 318 56.39 -0.15 -3.99
CA ASP A 318 57.04 -0.54 -2.74
C ASP A 318 58.57 -0.33 -2.84
N PRO A 319 59.27 -0.07 -1.72
CA PRO A 319 60.72 0.10 -1.71
C PRO A 319 61.48 -1.04 -2.40
N GLY A 320 62.20 -0.72 -3.48
CA GLY A 320 63.01 -1.61 -4.30
C GLY A 320 62.24 -2.47 -5.30
N ALA A 321 60.91 -2.41 -5.32
CA ALA A 321 60.04 -3.30 -6.10
C ALA A 321 59.54 -2.70 -7.42
N GLY A 322 59.82 -1.43 -7.70
CA GLY A 322 59.29 -0.72 -8.86
C GLY A 322 60.33 0.06 -9.68
N PRO A 323 59.88 0.64 -10.80
CA PRO A 323 60.73 1.40 -11.71
C PRO A 323 61.10 2.79 -11.17
N CYS A 324 60.27 3.45 -10.35
CA CYS A 324 60.70 4.68 -9.68
C CYS A 324 61.76 4.38 -8.62
N GLN A 325 62.96 4.98 -8.75
CA GLN A 325 64.06 4.75 -7.80
C GLN A 325 64.00 5.65 -6.56
N ILE A 326 63.07 6.62 -6.53
CA ILE A 326 62.77 7.43 -5.35
C ILE A 326 61.58 6.79 -4.64
N ASP A 327 61.80 5.75 -3.85
CA ASP A 327 60.74 4.89 -3.29
C ASP A 327 60.69 4.91 -1.75
N THR A 328 61.49 5.76 -1.11
CA THR A 328 61.63 5.88 0.35
C THR A 328 61.72 7.34 0.77
N GLY A 329 61.39 7.62 2.04
CA GLY A 329 61.43 8.97 2.62
C GLY A 329 60.25 9.86 2.23
N ASP A 330 60.35 11.15 2.58
CA ASP A 330 59.25 12.11 2.43
C ASP A 330 58.93 12.45 0.96
N ASN A 331 59.88 12.24 0.04
CA ASN A 331 59.71 12.42 -1.40
C ASN A 331 59.49 11.09 -2.15
N LYS A 332 58.99 10.04 -1.48
CA LYS A 332 58.71 8.77 -2.17
C LYS A 332 57.77 8.99 -3.35
N PHE A 333 58.04 8.28 -4.43
CA PHE A 333 57.34 8.33 -5.71
C PHE A 333 57.34 9.70 -6.41
N THR A 334 58.39 10.52 -6.22
CA THR A 334 58.57 11.77 -6.97
C THR A 334 59.44 11.63 -8.23
N CYS A 335 59.33 10.51 -8.95
CA CYS A 335 59.96 10.33 -10.27
C CYS A 335 59.18 11.12 -11.33
N TRP A 336 59.26 12.45 -11.22
CA TRP A 336 58.44 13.37 -12.01
C TRP A 336 59.08 13.66 -13.36
N TRP A 337 58.29 13.52 -14.43
CA TRP A 337 58.75 13.63 -15.80
C TRP A 337 58.79 15.08 -16.28
N HIS A 338 59.87 15.47 -16.95
CA HIS A 338 60.09 16.88 -17.35
C HIS A 338 60.83 17.09 -18.68
N ASP A 339 60.96 16.06 -19.51
CA ASP A 339 61.63 16.16 -20.82
C ASP A 339 60.63 16.13 -22.00
N SER A 340 61.05 16.60 -23.17
CA SER A 340 60.30 16.43 -24.43
C SER A 340 60.43 15.01 -24.99
N VAL A 341 59.38 14.47 -25.61
CA VAL A 341 59.38 13.12 -26.21
C VAL A 341 58.80 13.09 -27.61
N THR A 342 59.20 12.07 -28.39
CA THR A 342 58.62 11.77 -29.71
C THR A 342 58.47 10.27 -29.88
N TRP A 343 57.24 9.77 -30.08
CA TRP A 343 56.97 8.37 -30.45
C TRP A 343 56.30 8.22 -31.82
N LYS A 344 55.76 9.32 -32.38
CA LYS A 344 55.29 9.41 -33.76
C LYS A 344 56.10 10.44 -34.53
N GLN A 345 57.10 9.95 -35.28
CA GLN A 345 58.03 10.80 -36.05
C GLN A 345 57.32 11.60 -37.16
N ASP A 346 56.21 11.10 -37.69
CA ASP A 346 55.39 11.71 -38.73
C ASP A 346 54.01 12.15 -38.20
N CYS A 347 53.97 12.72 -36.98
CA CYS A 347 52.72 13.05 -36.29
C CYS A 347 51.73 13.88 -37.13
N SER A 348 52.20 14.83 -37.94
CA SER A 348 51.38 15.51 -38.97
C SER A 348 50.46 14.61 -39.80
N TYR A 349 50.84 13.34 -40.03
CA TYR A 349 50.05 12.32 -40.72
C TYR A 349 49.50 11.24 -39.77
N SER A 350 50.36 10.64 -38.93
CA SER A 350 50.03 9.44 -38.15
C SER A 350 49.33 9.73 -36.81
N CYS A 351 49.27 10.98 -36.37
CA CYS A 351 48.50 11.40 -35.20
C CYS A 351 47.01 11.58 -35.51
N GLY A 352 46.21 11.56 -34.45
CA GLY A 352 44.76 11.68 -34.51
C GLY A 352 44.31 13.07 -34.92
N ASN A 353 43.15 13.13 -35.57
CA ASN A 353 42.52 14.35 -36.04
C ASN A 353 41.11 14.45 -35.45
N GLU A 354 40.68 15.69 -35.21
CA GLU A 354 39.35 15.95 -34.70
C GLU A 354 38.25 15.65 -35.71
N PHE A 355 37.04 15.47 -35.18
CA PHE A 355 35.80 15.47 -35.94
C PHE A 355 34.82 16.47 -35.33
N VAL A 356 34.58 17.59 -36.01
CA VAL A 356 33.61 18.61 -35.57
C VAL A 356 32.25 18.30 -36.16
N ARG A 357 31.27 17.93 -35.31
CA ARG A 357 29.88 17.65 -35.73
C ARG A 357 29.05 18.93 -35.84
N PHE A 358 29.24 19.88 -34.93
CA PHE A 358 28.48 21.12 -34.84
C PHE A 358 29.46 22.28 -34.96
N ASN A 359 29.37 23.12 -35.97
CA ASN A 359 30.26 24.29 -36.05
C ASN A 359 29.66 25.49 -35.31
N ASP A 360 30.38 26.60 -35.32
CA ASP A 360 30.01 27.92 -34.80
C ASP A 360 28.65 28.47 -35.26
N THR A 361 28.09 27.94 -36.36
CA THR A 361 26.76 28.32 -36.87
C THR A 361 25.59 27.48 -36.35
N TYR A 362 25.85 26.38 -35.63
CA TYR A 362 24.78 25.52 -35.09
C TYR A 362 24.17 26.11 -33.81
N PRO A 363 22.83 26.17 -33.69
CA PRO A 363 22.19 26.52 -32.43
C PRO A 363 22.41 25.43 -31.38
N GLU A 364 22.29 25.81 -30.09
CA GLU A 364 22.21 24.84 -29.00
C GLU A 364 21.03 23.89 -29.23
N GLU A 365 21.27 22.58 -29.10
CA GLU A 365 20.24 21.56 -29.25
C GLU A 365 19.17 21.73 -28.16
N ALA A 366 17.91 21.46 -28.52
CA ALA A 366 16.81 21.52 -27.56
C ALA A 366 16.93 20.41 -26.50
N ASP A 367 16.33 20.62 -25.33
CA ASP A 367 16.27 19.58 -24.30
C ASP A 367 15.54 18.34 -24.83
N GLY A 368 16.06 17.17 -24.47
CA GLY A 368 15.38 15.90 -24.72
C GLY A 368 14.04 15.80 -23.97
N THR A 369 13.20 14.86 -24.39
CA THR A 369 11.86 14.64 -23.81
C THR A 369 11.70 13.27 -23.16
N ALA A 370 12.80 12.66 -22.69
CA ALA A 370 12.77 11.40 -21.95
C ALA A 370 11.93 11.55 -20.66
N TYR A 371 11.21 10.50 -20.26
CA TYR A 371 10.29 10.50 -19.10
C TYR A 371 9.40 11.75 -19.05
N PRO A 372 8.40 11.85 -19.94
CA PRO A 372 7.55 13.03 -20.03
C PRO A 372 6.72 13.22 -18.75
N PRO A 373 6.66 14.45 -18.20
CA PRO A 373 5.93 14.73 -16.96
C PRO A 373 4.41 14.65 -17.11
N ALA A 374 3.72 14.45 -15.99
CA ALA A 374 2.26 14.51 -15.89
C ALA A 374 1.81 15.93 -15.51
N CYS A 375 1.52 16.74 -16.53
CA CYS A 375 1.24 18.17 -16.37
C CYS A 375 -0.24 18.53 -16.21
N THR A 376 -1.10 17.54 -16.00
CA THR A 376 -2.55 17.71 -15.93
C THR A 376 -3.12 16.92 -14.77
N ALA A 377 -4.29 17.32 -14.26
CA ALA A 377 -5.01 16.55 -13.23
C ALA A 377 -5.65 15.25 -13.76
N SER A 378 -5.23 14.77 -14.95
CA SER A 378 -5.71 13.53 -15.53
C SER A 378 -5.45 12.34 -14.59
N GLY A 379 -6.48 11.51 -14.40
CA GLY A 379 -6.45 10.38 -13.47
C GLY A 379 -7.00 10.72 -12.08
N LEU A 380 -7.27 12.00 -11.78
CA LEU A 380 -7.98 12.40 -10.58
C LEU A 380 -9.50 12.61 -10.83
N PRO A 381 -10.36 12.31 -9.84
CA PRO A 381 -11.76 12.71 -9.87
C PRO A 381 -11.92 14.23 -9.90
N SER A 382 -13.07 14.70 -10.41
CA SER A 382 -13.42 16.12 -10.36
C SER A 382 -13.50 16.64 -8.92
N GLY A 383 -13.02 17.86 -8.67
CA GLY A 383 -13.01 18.46 -7.33
C GLY A 383 -11.83 18.05 -6.45
N ALA A 384 -10.86 17.29 -6.98
CA ALA A 384 -9.62 16.99 -6.27
C ALA A 384 -8.85 18.25 -5.89
N LEU A 385 -8.38 18.28 -4.65
CA LEU A 385 -7.56 19.34 -4.06
C LEU A 385 -6.13 18.83 -4.00
N ILE A 386 -5.25 19.38 -4.84
CA ILE A 386 -3.90 18.87 -5.05
C ILE A 386 -2.92 19.68 -4.21
N VAL A 387 -2.01 18.99 -3.52
CA VAL A 387 -0.85 19.57 -2.84
C VAL A 387 0.39 19.03 -3.54
N ASP A 388 1.11 19.92 -4.20
CA ASP A 388 2.31 19.61 -4.98
C ASP A 388 3.58 19.75 -4.14
N ASP A 389 4.68 19.13 -4.55
CA ASP A 389 5.98 19.23 -3.85
C ASP A 389 6.69 20.56 -4.05
N VAL A 390 6.27 21.37 -5.03
CA VAL A 390 6.73 22.76 -5.21
C VAL A 390 5.63 23.78 -4.94
N ALA A 391 6.03 25.01 -4.59
CA ALA A 391 5.09 26.08 -4.27
C ALA A 391 4.24 26.49 -5.49
N ASP A 392 3.01 26.98 -5.24
CA ASP A 392 2.12 27.47 -6.31
C ASP A 392 2.81 28.53 -7.19
N GLY A 393 2.62 28.42 -8.50
CA GLY A 393 3.24 29.31 -9.49
C GLY A 393 4.71 29.03 -9.80
N THR A 394 5.32 27.97 -9.23
CA THR A 394 6.64 27.50 -9.66
C THR A 394 6.58 27.05 -11.12
N PRO A 395 7.32 27.67 -12.05
CA PRO A 395 7.27 27.28 -13.46
C PRO A 395 7.83 25.86 -13.63
N SER A 396 7.25 25.03 -14.50
CA SER A 396 7.92 23.77 -14.85
C SER A 396 9.13 24.05 -15.73
N VAL A 397 10.26 23.38 -15.44
CA VAL A 397 11.47 23.42 -16.30
C VAL A 397 11.36 22.50 -17.51
N ARG A 398 10.30 21.68 -17.57
CA ARG A 398 10.04 20.71 -18.63
C ARG A 398 9.21 21.34 -19.77
N PRO A 399 9.65 21.18 -21.04
CA PRO A 399 8.90 21.71 -22.19
C PRO A 399 7.46 21.19 -22.25
N GLY A 400 6.51 22.09 -22.54
CA GLY A 400 5.08 21.73 -22.71
C GLY A 400 4.30 21.49 -21.41
N CYS A 401 4.92 21.72 -20.24
CA CYS A 401 4.33 21.47 -18.94
C CYS A 401 3.87 22.78 -18.27
N ALA A 402 2.73 23.32 -18.70
CA ALA A 402 2.25 24.62 -18.20
C ALA A 402 1.50 24.53 -16.87
N ASN A 403 1.09 23.33 -16.43
CA ASN A 403 0.31 23.09 -15.21
C ASN A 403 -0.94 23.98 -15.08
N SER A 404 -1.60 24.28 -16.21
CA SER A 404 -2.64 25.32 -16.28
C SER A 404 -4.05 24.86 -15.87
N ASP A 405 -4.28 23.55 -15.74
CA ASP A 405 -5.59 22.94 -15.43
C ASP A 405 -5.75 22.54 -13.95
N TRP A 406 -4.71 22.76 -13.14
CA TRP A 406 -4.73 22.52 -11.69
C TRP A 406 -4.00 23.65 -10.95
N LYS A 407 -4.09 23.67 -9.62
CA LYS A 407 -3.40 24.61 -8.74
C LYS A 407 -2.93 23.91 -7.48
N ASN A 408 -1.85 24.39 -6.87
CA ASN A 408 -1.43 23.88 -5.57
C ASN A 408 -2.32 24.49 -4.47
N GLU A 409 -3.02 23.63 -3.72
CA GLU A 409 -3.98 23.97 -2.67
C GLU A 409 -3.38 23.87 -1.26
N GLY A 410 -2.06 23.66 -1.14
CA GLY A 410 -1.41 23.43 0.13
C GLY A 410 0.08 23.73 0.14
N THR A 411 0.78 23.07 1.07
CA THR A 411 2.22 23.22 1.27
C THR A 411 2.88 21.85 1.39
N PHE A 412 4.09 21.75 0.84
CA PHE A 412 5.00 20.63 1.03
C PHE A 412 6.17 21.03 1.92
N SER A 413 6.66 20.08 2.73
CA SER A 413 7.88 20.26 3.52
C SER A 413 8.64 18.96 3.68
N LEU A 414 9.97 19.07 3.70
CA LEU A 414 10.91 18.00 4.04
C LEU A 414 11.50 18.24 5.43
N ASP A 415 11.51 17.21 6.25
CA ASP A 415 12.13 17.18 7.57
C ASP A 415 13.24 16.11 7.61
N PHE A 416 14.40 16.49 8.14
CA PHE A 416 15.61 15.65 8.23
C PHE A 416 15.95 15.32 9.69
N GLY A 417 15.00 15.51 10.62
CA GLY A 417 15.18 15.29 12.05
C GLY A 417 16.06 16.33 12.74
N ASP A 418 16.49 16.01 13.95
CA ASP A 418 17.24 16.94 14.83
C ASP A 418 18.67 17.23 14.34
N GLY A 419 19.15 16.47 13.36
CA GLY A 419 20.54 16.50 12.90
C GLY A 419 21.50 15.95 13.95
N GLU A 420 22.79 16.07 13.67
CA GLU A 420 23.87 15.61 14.56
C GLU A 420 24.98 16.65 14.69
N ALA A 421 25.79 16.56 15.73
CA ALA A 421 26.91 17.49 15.92
C ALA A 421 28.07 17.14 14.97
N GLY A 422 28.46 18.09 14.12
CA GLY A 422 29.70 17.99 13.34
C GLY A 422 30.91 18.55 14.10
N LEU A 423 32.09 17.99 13.84
CA LEU A 423 33.37 18.60 14.20
C LEU A 423 33.89 19.40 13.00
N ASP A 424 34.55 20.54 13.26
CA ASP A 424 35.43 21.14 12.26
C ASP A 424 36.87 20.59 12.39
N HIS A 425 37.70 20.92 11.40
CA HIS A 425 39.11 20.54 11.28
C HIS A 425 40.01 21.04 12.42
N ASP A 426 39.58 22.05 13.18
CA ASP A 426 40.29 22.56 14.34
C ASP A 426 39.84 21.87 15.65
N GLY A 427 38.96 20.86 15.55
CA GLY A 427 38.39 20.16 16.70
C GLY A 427 37.37 21.01 17.47
N ASN A 428 36.87 22.09 16.88
CA ASN A 428 35.79 22.87 17.47
C ASN A 428 34.44 22.24 17.13
N THR A 429 33.53 22.26 18.10
CA THR A 429 32.13 21.90 17.86
C THR A 429 31.48 22.99 17.01
N ILE A 430 31.04 22.69 15.79
CA ILE A 430 30.26 23.63 14.98
C ILE A 430 29.09 22.93 14.26
N VAL A 431 27.90 23.54 14.46
CA VAL A 431 26.54 23.31 13.93
C VAL A 431 26.01 21.88 13.83
N SER A 432 24.70 21.76 14.04
CA SER A 432 23.96 20.59 13.57
C SER A 432 24.19 20.39 12.07
N VAL A 433 24.52 19.17 11.66
CA VAL A 433 24.55 18.72 10.28
C VAL A 433 23.41 17.73 10.03
N TRP A 434 23.01 17.57 8.77
CA TRP A 434 21.89 16.71 8.38
C TRP A 434 22.30 15.83 7.20
N PRO A 435 22.94 14.68 7.44
CA PRO A 435 23.37 13.77 6.38
C PRO A 435 22.25 13.37 5.41
N GLY A 436 20.99 13.28 5.87
CA GLY A 436 19.83 13.05 5.00
C GLY A 436 19.66 14.07 3.86
N LYS A 437 20.22 15.28 3.98
CA LYS A 437 20.22 16.28 2.88
C LYS A 437 21.17 15.90 1.73
N ALA A 438 22.22 15.13 2.01
CA ALA A 438 23.11 14.61 0.98
C ALA A 438 22.45 13.51 0.14
N ASP A 439 21.57 12.72 0.78
CA ASP A 439 20.83 11.62 0.15
C ASP A 439 19.64 12.11 -0.70
N LEU A 440 19.08 13.29 -0.38
CA LEU A 440 17.97 13.86 -1.13
C LEU A 440 18.38 14.30 -2.54
N GLN A 441 17.62 13.85 -3.52
CA GLN A 441 17.76 14.18 -4.93
C GLN A 441 16.44 14.72 -5.50
N GLN A 442 16.51 15.33 -6.68
CA GLN A 442 15.33 15.82 -7.40
C GLN A 442 15.43 15.53 -8.89
N LEU A 443 14.28 15.36 -9.53
CA LEU A 443 14.16 15.17 -10.98
C LEU A 443 13.03 16.04 -11.53
N GLY A 444 13.25 16.63 -12.69
CA GLY A 444 12.22 17.35 -13.43
C GLY A 444 11.33 16.37 -14.17
N ALA A 445 10.58 15.52 -13.49
CA ALA A 445 9.63 14.58 -14.10
C ALA A 445 8.43 14.43 -13.15
N GLY A 446 7.68 13.33 -13.15
CA GLY A 446 6.55 13.20 -12.22
C GLY A 446 5.39 14.14 -12.53
N PHE A 447 4.51 14.34 -11.55
CA PHE A 447 3.43 15.31 -11.63
C PHE A 447 3.98 16.73 -11.49
N GLY A 448 3.37 17.69 -12.19
CA GLY A 448 3.88 19.07 -12.24
C GLY A 448 5.23 19.27 -12.94
N GLY A 449 5.94 18.19 -13.27
CA GLY A 449 7.27 18.23 -13.88
C GLY A 449 8.41 18.46 -12.87
N HIS A 450 8.18 18.13 -11.60
CA HIS A 450 9.18 18.07 -10.56
C HIS A 450 8.80 16.98 -9.52
N PHE A 451 9.78 16.26 -8.97
CA PHE A 451 9.61 15.50 -7.73
C PHE A 451 10.95 15.37 -7.00
N TYR A 452 10.88 15.14 -5.68
CA TYR A 452 12.03 14.76 -4.86
C TYR A 452 12.09 13.25 -4.66
N PHE A 453 13.28 12.68 -4.48
CA PHE A 453 13.43 11.30 -4.05
C PHE A 453 14.65 11.14 -3.14
N ALA A 454 14.66 10.06 -2.37
CA ALA A 454 15.78 9.65 -1.51
C ALA A 454 15.82 8.12 -1.45
N HIS A 455 16.79 7.53 -0.75
CA HIS A 455 16.93 6.08 -0.72
C HIS A 455 16.26 5.49 0.53
N THR A 456 15.66 4.31 0.35
CA THR A 456 15.04 3.52 1.42
C THR A 456 16.05 3.12 2.49
N ARG A 457 15.66 3.15 3.76
CA ARG A 457 16.51 2.80 4.91
C ARG A 457 15.77 1.91 5.90
N SER A 458 16.53 1.07 6.59
CA SER A 458 16.03 0.31 7.74
C SER A 458 15.87 1.22 8.95
N ASP A 459 15.01 0.85 9.89
CA ASP A 459 14.83 1.57 11.16
C ASP A 459 15.98 1.27 12.14
N ASP A 460 17.18 1.76 11.82
CA ASP A 460 18.39 1.64 12.63
C ASP A 460 19.11 2.99 12.79
N ALA A 461 20.24 3.02 13.48
CA ALA A 461 20.98 4.27 13.73
C ALA A 461 21.39 4.99 12.44
N LYS A 462 21.81 4.24 11.40
CA LYS A 462 22.21 4.81 10.10
C LYS A 462 20.99 5.30 9.34
N GLY A 463 19.90 4.54 9.35
CA GLY A 463 18.64 4.93 8.71
C GLY A 463 18.03 6.18 9.33
N GLN A 464 18.01 6.29 10.67
CA GLN A 464 17.54 7.50 11.35
C GLN A 464 18.40 8.72 11.05
N ARG A 465 19.71 8.54 10.88
CA ARG A 465 20.65 9.60 10.50
C ARG A 465 20.43 10.12 9.06
N LEU A 466 20.00 9.24 8.16
CA LEU A 466 19.70 9.54 6.75
C LEU A 466 18.20 9.74 6.48
N LYS A 467 17.39 9.82 7.53
CA LYS A 467 15.94 9.89 7.40
C LYS A 467 15.50 11.19 6.75
N THR A 468 14.64 11.07 5.74
CA THR A 468 13.91 12.20 5.15
C THR A 468 12.42 11.94 5.30
N THR A 469 11.69 12.88 5.88
CA THR A 469 10.23 12.84 6.02
C THR A 469 9.59 13.90 5.15
N ALA A 470 8.78 13.47 4.18
CA ALA A 470 7.98 14.33 3.33
C ALA A 470 6.60 14.54 3.93
N THR A 471 6.11 15.79 3.94
CA THR A 471 4.79 16.15 4.44
C THR A 471 4.04 17.02 3.44
N TRP A 472 2.85 16.57 3.04
CA TRP A 472 1.89 17.38 2.27
C TRP A 472 0.78 17.81 3.20
N LYS A 473 0.54 19.12 3.29
CA LYS A 473 -0.47 19.72 4.14
C LYS A 473 -1.43 20.54 3.30
N LEU A 474 -2.72 20.24 3.36
CA LEU A 474 -3.74 21.01 2.67
C LEU A 474 -3.87 22.42 3.29
N GLY A 475 -4.16 23.44 2.49
CA GLY A 475 -4.28 24.83 2.94
C GLY A 475 -5.61 25.16 3.65
N LYS A 476 -6.50 24.19 3.84
CA LYS A 476 -7.83 24.38 4.45
C LYS A 476 -8.30 23.14 5.20
N GLU A 477 -9.23 23.35 6.13
CA GLU A 477 -9.94 22.28 6.85
C GLU A 477 -10.93 21.56 5.92
N LEU A 478 -11.14 20.27 6.17
CA LEU A 478 -12.20 19.48 5.56
C LEU A 478 -13.15 18.98 6.65
N ASP A 479 -14.42 19.42 6.58
CA ASP A 479 -15.50 18.93 7.45
C ASP A 479 -15.99 17.54 7.05
N SER A 480 -15.78 17.17 5.78
CA SER A 480 -16.24 15.92 5.18
C SER A 480 -15.12 14.89 5.09
N GLU A 481 -15.51 13.70 4.67
CA GLU A 481 -14.58 12.66 4.25
C GLU A 481 -13.88 13.08 2.95
N ALA A 482 -12.69 12.54 2.75
CA ALA A 482 -12.00 12.61 1.47
C ALA A 482 -11.21 11.33 1.19
N LYS A 483 -11.20 10.93 -0.08
CA LYS A 483 -10.24 9.94 -0.58
C LYS A 483 -8.89 10.62 -0.76
N VAL A 484 -7.85 10.01 -0.24
CA VAL A 484 -6.46 10.50 -0.35
C VAL A 484 -5.75 9.69 -1.42
N LEU A 485 -5.14 10.36 -2.38
CA LEU A 485 -4.29 9.77 -3.41
C LEU A 485 -2.90 10.39 -3.36
N VAL A 486 -1.88 9.59 -3.68
CA VAL A 486 -0.49 10.03 -3.85
C VAL A 486 -0.09 9.84 -5.32
N HIS A 487 0.67 10.77 -5.88
CA HIS A 487 1.26 10.59 -7.19
C HIS A 487 2.56 9.80 -7.07
N VAL A 488 2.73 8.81 -7.95
CA VAL A 488 3.97 8.03 -8.07
C VAL A 488 4.54 8.29 -9.47
N PRO A 489 5.79 8.80 -9.57
CA PRO A 489 6.42 9.08 -10.85
C PRO A 489 6.75 7.79 -11.62
N ASP A 490 7.15 7.94 -12.88
CA ASP A 490 7.53 6.85 -13.76
C ASP A 490 8.92 6.24 -13.45
N HIS A 491 9.83 7.01 -12.85
CA HIS A 491 11.17 6.58 -12.42
C HIS A 491 11.56 7.26 -11.10
N GLY A 492 12.69 6.85 -10.50
CA GLY A 492 13.12 7.34 -9.17
C GLY A 492 12.20 6.92 -8.02
N ALA A 493 11.49 5.80 -8.19
CA ALA A 493 10.46 5.29 -7.28
C ALA A 493 10.39 3.74 -7.34
N GLN A 494 11.28 3.05 -6.63
CA GLN A 494 11.51 1.59 -6.73
C GLN A 494 11.05 0.82 -5.49
N THR A 495 10.76 1.51 -4.37
CA THR A 495 10.26 0.84 -3.17
C THR A 495 8.89 0.17 -3.39
N GLN A 496 8.71 -1.02 -2.84
CA GLN A 496 7.44 -1.76 -2.91
C GLN A 496 6.54 -1.57 -1.69
N ASP A 497 7.09 -1.03 -0.61
CA ASP A 497 6.46 -0.96 0.71
C ASP A 497 6.55 0.46 1.31
N ALA A 498 6.36 1.50 0.49
CA ALA A 498 6.37 2.88 0.98
C ALA A 498 5.28 3.07 2.05
N SER A 499 5.71 3.49 3.23
CA SER A 499 4.84 3.71 4.38
C SER A 499 4.29 5.13 4.36
N TYR A 500 2.96 5.25 4.31
CA TYR A 500 2.26 6.53 4.37
C TYR A 500 1.41 6.60 5.65
N ARG A 501 1.29 7.80 6.21
CA ARG A 501 0.32 8.10 7.28
C ARG A 501 -0.50 9.34 6.95
N VAL A 502 -1.76 9.32 7.32
CA VAL A 502 -2.73 10.40 7.10
C VAL A 502 -3.19 10.93 8.45
N LYS A 503 -3.10 12.24 8.65
CA LYS A 503 -3.60 12.90 9.85
C LYS A 503 -5.09 13.15 9.72
N THR A 504 -5.86 12.51 10.59
CA THR A 504 -7.32 12.62 10.66
C THR A 504 -7.74 13.35 11.94
N ALA A 505 -9.06 13.55 12.13
CA ALA A 505 -9.60 14.06 13.39
C ALA A 505 -9.21 13.22 14.62
N GLN A 506 -8.84 11.96 14.41
CA GLN A 506 -8.44 10.99 15.43
C GLN A 506 -6.91 10.84 15.56
N GLY A 507 -6.13 11.73 14.95
CA GLY A 507 -4.68 11.69 14.92
C GLY A 507 -4.11 11.00 13.67
N TRP A 508 -2.85 10.58 13.72
CA TRP A 508 -2.21 9.88 12.61
C TRP A 508 -2.77 8.47 12.43
N LYS A 509 -3.05 8.10 11.19
CA LYS A 509 -3.48 6.78 10.76
C LYS A 509 -2.55 6.26 9.69
N ASP A 510 -2.02 5.07 9.88
CA ASP A 510 -1.22 4.40 8.85
C ASP A 510 -2.13 4.02 7.68
N ALA A 511 -1.63 4.27 6.47
CA ALA A 511 -2.24 3.81 5.23
C ALA A 511 -1.70 2.43 4.86
N PRO A 512 -2.39 1.67 4.00
CA PRO A 512 -1.81 0.50 3.37
C PRO A 512 -0.47 0.85 2.66
N PRO A 513 0.53 -0.04 2.69
CA PRO A 513 1.79 0.17 1.98
C PRO A 513 1.56 0.45 0.50
N VAL A 514 2.32 1.39 -0.06
CA VAL A 514 2.24 1.75 -1.48
C VAL A 514 3.42 1.14 -2.23
N ASN A 515 3.10 0.32 -3.24
CA ASN A 515 4.08 -0.14 -4.21
C ASN A 515 4.38 0.96 -5.24
N GLN A 516 5.54 1.59 -5.10
CA GLN A 516 6.02 2.61 -6.03
C GLN A 516 6.63 2.01 -7.30
N LEU A 517 7.11 0.77 -7.23
CA LEU A 517 7.51 -0.02 -8.39
C LEU A 517 6.28 -0.64 -9.10
N LEU A 518 6.26 -0.72 -10.43
CA LEU A 518 5.24 -1.49 -11.14
C LEU A 518 5.77 -2.89 -11.49
N ASP A 519 4.87 -3.86 -11.65
CA ASP A 519 5.22 -5.20 -12.17
C ASP A 519 5.91 -5.06 -13.55
N GLY A 520 7.22 -5.31 -13.59
CA GLY A 520 8.07 -5.18 -14.78
C GLY A 520 9.13 -4.08 -14.75
N GLY A 521 9.22 -3.27 -13.68
CA GLY A 521 10.24 -2.22 -13.49
C GLY A 521 9.68 -0.79 -13.40
N GLU A 522 10.50 0.21 -13.75
CA GLU A 522 10.10 1.64 -13.89
C GLU A 522 8.79 1.78 -14.66
N GLY A 523 7.90 2.61 -14.13
CA GLY A 523 6.47 2.62 -14.42
C GLY A 523 5.99 3.79 -15.28
N LYS A 524 4.71 4.13 -15.14
CA LYS A 524 4.11 5.35 -15.69
C LYS A 524 3.68 6.25 -14.54
N ASN A 525 3.68 7.56 -14.77
CA ASN A 525 3.04 8.53 -13.87
C ASN A 525 1.61 8.10 -13.53
N ARG A 526 1.28 8.02 -12.24
CA ARG A 526 -0.02 7.50 -11.77
C ARG A 526 -0.40 8.02 -10.39
N TRP A 527 -1.71 8.08 -10.15
CA TRP A 527 -2.29 8.33 -8.83
C TRP A 527 -2.65 7.00 -8.14
N VAL A 528 -2.20 6.82 -6.91
CA VAL A 528 -2.47 5.64 -6.07
C VAL A 528 -3.30 6.05 -4.86
N SER A 529 -4.40 5.34 -4.60
CA SER A 529 -5.29 5.62 -3.47
C SER A 529 -4.72 5.06 -2.17
N LEU A 530 -4.57 5.91 -1.15
CA LEU A 530 -4.28 5.49 0.23
C LEU A 530 -5.54 5.01 0.97
N GLY A 531 -6.72 5.45 0.54
CA GLY A 531 -7.99 5.13 1.17
C GLY A 531 -8.87 6.36 1.36
N ALA A 532 -10.02 6.19 2.02
CA ALA A 532 -10.89 7.29 2.43
C ALA A 532 -10.76 7.55 3.93
N TYR A 533 -10.73 8.82 4.30
CA TYR A 533 -10.51 9.26 5.68
C TYR A 533 -11.49 10.35 6.06
N GLN A 534 -11.88 10.37 7.34
CA GLN A 534 -12.73 11.40 7.92
C GLN A 534 -11.86 12.48 8.56
N PHE A 535 -11.97 13.71 8.08
CA PHE A 535 -11.16 14.83 8.56
C PHE A 535 -11.88 15.68 9.62
N GLY A 536 -13.21 15.67 9.68
CA GLY A 536 -13.98 16.19 10.81
C GLY A 536 -13.65 17.63 11.23
N GLY A 537 -13.36 18.51 10.28
CA GLY A 537 -13.00 19.91 10.51
C GLY A 537 -11.53 20.12 10.83
N THR A 538 -10.67 19.15 10.55
CA THR A 538 -9.21 19.29 10.67
C THR A 538 -8.55 19.58 9.33
N VAL A 539 -7.33 20.11 9.36
CA VAL A 539 -6.49 20.30 8.17
C VAL A 539 -5.84 18.96 7.80
N PRO A 540 -6.14 18.38 6.63
CA PRO A 540 -5.50 17.16 6.16
C PRO A 540 -3.98 17.29 6.04
N GLU A 541 -3.26 16.29 6.54
CA GLU A 541 -1.81 16.14 6.37
C GLU A 541 -1.50 14.69 5.98
N VAL A 542 -0.59 14.49 5.02
CA VAL A 542 -0.07 13.18 4.61
C VAL A 542 1.43 13.19 4.80
N GLN A 543 1.99 12.11 5.34
CA GLN A 543 3.42 11.93 5.52
C GLN A 543 3.89 10.60 5.00
N THR A 544 5.09 10.59 4.45
CA THR A 544 5.89 9.39 4.15
C THR A 544 7.34 9.70 4.46
N ASP A 545 8.13 8.67 4.71
CA ASP A 545 9.55 8.84 5.02
C ASP A 545 10.38 7.68 4.46
N THR A 546 11.70 7.86 4.48
CA THR A 546 12.64 6.89 3.91
C THR A 546 12.76 5.59 4.71
N ILE A 547 12.16 5.49 5.90
CA ILE A 547 12.22 4.27 6.72
C ILE A 547 11.17 3.28 6.22
N VAL A 548 11.65 2.16 5.65
CA VAL A 548 10.79 1.08 5.16
C VAL A 548 11.32 -0.29 5.61
N PRO A 549 10.45 -1.30 5.76
CA PRO A 549 10.88 -2.65 6.14
C PRO A 549 11.94 -3.20 5.16
N GLY A 550 13.14 -3.51 5.67
CA GLY A 550 14.22 -4.09 4.87
C GLY A 550 14.99 -3.12 3.98
N GLY A 551 14.81 -1.81 4.12
CA GLY A 551 15.54 -0.81 3.33
C GLY A 551 17.06 -0.87 3.54
N THR A 552 17.82 -0.96 2.45
CA THR A 552 19.30 -1.01 2.45
C THR A 552 19.95 0.27 1.92
N GLY A 553 19.18 1.08 1.20
CA GLY A 553 19.68 2.22 0.42
C GLY A 553 19.75 1.96 -1.07
N ASP A 554 19.39 0.76 -1.54
CA ASP A 554 19.48 0.38 -2.95
C ASP A 554 18.24 0.80 -3.77
N ASP A 555 17.05 0.83 -3.14
CA ASP A 555 15.80 1.26 -3.77
C ASP A 555 15.49 2.73 -3.41
N ASP A 556 14.96 3.51 -4.37
CA ASP A 556 14.49 4.87 -4.11
C ASP A 556 13.03 4.91 -3.66
N ILE A 557 12.70 5.98 -2.93
CA ILE A 557 11.36 6.41 -2.59
C ILE A 557 11.13 7.85 -3.07
N ALA A 558 10.08 8.05 -3.85
CA ALA A 558 9.71 9.35 -4.41
C ALA A 558 8.70 10.11 -3.54
N PHE A 559 8.81 11.44 -3.59
CA PHE A 559 7.94 12.44 -2.98
C PHE A 559 7.53 13.44 -4.08
N ASP A 560 6.28 13.32 -4.53
CA ASP A 560 5.73 14.10 -5.65
C ASP A 560 4.48 14.86 -5.15
N ALA A 561 3.27 14.41 -5.46
CA ALA A 561 2.05 15.14 -5.09
C ALA A 561 1.04 14.30 -4.29
N VAL A 562 0.14 14.99 -3.57
CA VAL A 562 -1.00 14.40 -2.87
C VAL A 562 -2.30 15.06 -3.34
N ALA A 563 -3.34 14.26 -3.56
CA ALA A 563 -4.67 14.76 -3.87
C ALA A 563 -5.69 14.32 -2.80
N PHE A 564 -6.45 15.29 -2.29
CA PHE A 564 -7.61 15.05 -1.43
C PHE A 564 -8.87 15.21 -2.28
N VAL A 565 -9.71 14.18 -2.33
CA VAL A 565 -10.97 14.19 -3.09
C VAL A 565 -12.12 14.19 -2.09
N PRO A 566 -12.72 15.35 -1.77
CA PRO A 566 -13.89 15.40 -0.89
C PRO A 566 -15.07 14.63 -1.48
N GLY A 567 -15.78 13.87 -0.64
CA GLY A 567 -16.92 13.07 -1.06
C GLY A 567 -17.57 12.34 0.10
N ASP A 568 -18.63 11.59 -0.20
CA ASP A 568 -19.21 10.62 0.72
C ASP A 568 -18.59 9.24 0.42
N TYR A 569 -17.86 8.72 1.39
CA TYR A 569 -17.20 7.43 1.38
C TYR A 569 -17.65 6.55 2.55
N ALA A 570 -18.67 6.96 3.31
CA ALA A 570 -19.18 6.23 4.47
C ALA A 570 -19.77 4.87 4.05
N GLY A 571 -20.22 4.76 2.80
CA GLY A 571 -20.88 3.56 2.26
C GLY A 571 -22.27 3.32 2.85
N ILE A 572 -22.84 4.32 3.54
CA ILE A 572 -24.23 4.28 3.99
C ILE A 572 -25.12 4.42 2.74
N PRO A 573 -26.13 3.55 2.53
CA PRO A 573 -26.96 3.63 1.34
C PRO A 573 -27.70 4.97 1.23
N ASP A 574 -27.54 5.69 0.11
CA ASP A 574 -28.21 6.96 -0.17
C ASP A 574 -29.75 6.88 -0.09
N ASP A 575 -30.29 5.69 -0.34
CA ASP A 575 -31.71 5.39 -0.31
C ASP A 575 -32.23 4.97 1.09
N LEU A 576 -31.36 4.90 2.11
CA LEU A 576 -31.73 4.74 3.51
C LEU A 576 -32.19 6.09 4.09
N THR A 577 -33.35 6.54 3.63
CA THR A 577 -34.02 7.74 4.13
C THR A 577 -35.31 7.37 4.83
N PHE A 578 -35.67 8.08 5.91
CA PHE A 578 -36.89 7.78 6.67
C PHE A 578 -37.68 9.04 7.04
N SER A 579 -38.93 8.82 7.45
CA SER A 579 -39.90 9.88 7.78
C SER A 579 -39.92 10.22 9.27
N ASP A 580 -40.68 11.25 9.63
CA ASP A 580 -40.93 11.58 11.05
C ASP A 580 -41.64 10.42 11.77
N PRO A 581 -41.42 10.25 13.08
CA PRO A 581 -42.13 9.25 13.87
C PRO A 581 -43.66 9.36 13.75
N ASP A 582 -44.31 8.26 13.36
CA ASP A 582 -45.77 8.15 13.39
C ASP A 582 -46.23 7.72 14.80
N VAL A 583 -46.69 8.69 15.58
CA VAL A 583 -47.08 8.47 16.99
C VAL A 583 -48.40 7.74 17.17
N ASP A 584 -49.16 7.51 16.10
CA ASP A 584 -50.51 6.94 16.13
C ASP A 584 -50.57 5.52 15.53
N VAL A 585 -49.48 5.05 14.91
CA VAL A 585 -49.38 3.66 14.46
C VAL A 585 -49.31 2.69 15.66
N PRO A 586 -50.13 1.62 15.67
CA PRO A 586 -50.05 0.60 16.72
C PRO A 586 -48.74 -0.18 16.62
N ASP A 587 -48.32 -0.79 17.73
CA ASP A 587 -47.19 -1.71 17.71
C ASP A 587 -47.54 -3.00 16.94
N PRO A 588 -46.56 -3.64 16.28
CA PRO A 588 -46.77 -4.91 15.60
C PRO A 588 -47.36 -5.97 16.54
N ASP A 589 -48.20 -6.84 15.99
CA ASP A 589 -48.69 -8.01 16.73
C ASP A 589 -47.53 -9.00 16.91
N LEU A 590 -47.04 -9.12 18.14
CA LEU A 590 -45.90 -9.96 18.51
C LEU A 590 -46.28 -11.46 18.55
N THR A 591 -47.57 -11.78 18.44
CA THR A 591 -48.08 -13.15 18.31
C THR A 591 -48.23 -13.60 16.85
N ASP A 592 -48.14 -12.67 15.89
CA ASP A 592 -48.18 -12.96 14.45
C ASP A 592 -46.84 -13.54 13.98
N GLN A 593 -46.65 -14.83 14.25
CA GLN A 593 -45.44 -15.57 13.97
C GLN A 593 -45.60 -16.41 12.69
N LYS A 594 -44.60 -16.35 11.80
CA LYS A 594 -44.67 -17.10 10.53
C LYS A 594 -44.58 -18.60 10.81
N LYS A 595 -45.44 -19.39 10.16
CA LYS A 595 -45.23 -20.84 10.11
C LYS A 595 -44.03 -21.15 9.22
N VAL A 596 -43.16 -22.03 9.68
CA VAL A 596 -41.99 -22.51 8.93
C VAL A 596 -42.19 -23.97 8.55
N ASP A 597 -41.63 -24.37 7.43
CA ASP A 597 -41.62 -25.78 7.03
C ASP A 597 -40.85 -26.62 8.04
N ILE A 598 -41.30 -27.85 8.26
CA ILE A 598 -40.57 -28.85 9.04
C ILE A 598 -39.54 -29.52 8.10
N PRO A 599 -38.23 -29.24 8.25
CA PRO A 599 -37.17 -29.66 7.31
C PRO A 599 -37.06 -31.18 7.13
N THR A 600 -37.34 -31.94 8.18
CA THR A 600 -37.38 -33.41 8.14
C THR A 600 -38.82 -33.88 8.34
N PRO A 601 -39.68 -34.02 7.31
CA PRO A 601 -40.91 -34.79 7.51
C PRO A 601 -40.50 -36.16 8.09
N PRO A 602 -41.24 -36.72 9.08
CA PRO A 602 -40.77 -37.89 9.81
C PRO A 602 -40.30 -38.97 8.83
N ALA A 603 -39.01 -39.27 8.83
CA ALA A 603 -38.37 -40.18 7.88
C ALA A 603 -38.88 -41.64 7.99
N ASN A 604 -39.84 -41.89 8.89
CA ASN A 604 -40.31 -43.22 9.29
C ASN A 604 -41.82 -43.45 9.11
N PHE A 605 -42.50 -42.75 8.19
CA PHE A 605 -43.79 -43.26 7.67
C PHE A 605 -43.63 -44.57 6.81
N GLY A 606 -42.52 -45.31 6.96
CA GLY A 606 -42.19 -46.52 6.22
C GLY A 606 -42.20 -47.78 7.09
N GLY A 607 -43.08 -48.72 6.74
CA GLY A 607 -42.97 -50.16 7.04
C GLY A 607 -43.09 -50.58 8.51
N ALA A 608 -44.31 -50.83 8.95
CA ALA A 608 -44.60 -51.43 10.26
C ALA A 608 -44.28 -52.95 10.30
N VAL A 609 -43.61 -53.45 11.36
CA VAL A 609 -43.36 -54.90 11.61
C VAL A 609 -43.98 -55.35 12.94
N VAL A 610 -44.51 -56.57 12.96
CA VAL A 610 -45.45 -57.17 13.95
C VAL A 610 -44.90 -57.30 15.39
N SER A 611 -45.74 -57.03 16.41
CA SER A 611 -45.56 -57.47 17.81
C SER A 611 -46.91 -57.62 18.56
N LYS A 612 -46.98 -58.52 19.56
CA LYS A 612 -48.20 -58.91 20.32
C LYS A 612 -48.30 -58.23 21.71
N THR A 613 -49.44 -57.59 22.03
CA THR A 613 -50.36 -57.82 23.20
C THR A 613 -51.17 -56.55 23.58
N VAL A 614 -52.33 -56.75 24.24
CA VAL A 614 -53.62 -56.01 24.29
C VAL A 614 -53.85 -55.17 25.58
N LYS A 615 -54.67 -54.09 25.53
CA LYS A 615 -55.91 -53.84 26.36
C LYS A 615 -56.53 -52.42 26.28
N THR A 616 -57.87 -52.37 26.17
CA THR A 616 -58.84 -51.24 26.39
C THR A 616 -59.31 -51.18 27.87
N PRO A 617 -60.18 -50.26 28.39
CA PRO A 617 -60.97 -49.14 27.80
C PRO A 617 -61.13 -47.81 28.65
N ALA A 618 -61.86 -46.82 28.08
CA ALA A 618 -62.93 -45.95 28.68
C ALA A 618 -62.72 -44.42 29.00
N THR A 619 -63.53 -43.62 28.28
CA THR A 619 -64.28 -42.34 28.54
C THR A 619 -63.67 -40.98 28.95
N MET A 620 -63.97 -40.01 28.06
CA MET A 620 -64.27 -38.56 28.14
C MET A 620 -63.20 -37.53 28.56
N SER A 621 -62.94 -36.55 27.66
CA SER A 621 -62.76 -35.12 27.99
C SER A 621 -62.79 -34.24 26.72
N THR A 622 -63.02 -32.94 26.94
CA THR A 622 -63.46 -31.85 26.05
C THR A 622 -62.46 -31.40 24.97
N GLN A 623 -62.98 -31.05 23.79
CA GLN A 623 -62.24 -30.55 22.62
C GLN A 623 -61.47 -29.25 22.88
N ALA A 624 -60.18 -29.25 22.55
CA ALA A 624 -59.36 -28.06 22.38
C ALA A 624 -59.80 -27.24 21.14
N THR A 625 -59.56 -25.93 21.16
CA THR A 625 -59.66 -25.06 19.98
C THR A 625 -58.39 -25.23 19.14
N TRP A 626 -58.52 -25.82 17.96
CA TRP A 626 -57.40 -26.15 17.07
C TRP A 626 -57.02 -24.96 16.17
N GLY A 627 -55.72 -24.69 16.03
CA GLY A 627 -55.21 -23.76 15.02
C GLY A 627 -55.49 -24.24 13.59
N SER A 628 -55.30 -23.36 12.59
CA SER A 628 -55.45 -23.72 11.18
C SER A 628 -54.22 -24.50 10.67
N CYS A 629 -54.45 -25.58 9.92
CA CYS A 629 -53.37 -26.30 9.21
C CYS A 629 -53.46 -26.07 7.70
N PRO A 630 -52.33 -25.99 6.98
CA PRO A 630 -52.33 -25.92 5.52
C PRO A 630 -52.85 -27.21 4.90
N ILE A 631 -53.27 -27.11 3.63
CA ILE A 631 -53.79 -28.25 2.84
C ILE A 631 -52.65 -29.21 2.45
N THR A 632 -51.43 -28.68 2.26
CA THR A 632 -50.24 -29.44 1.86
C THR A 632 -49.02 -28.97 2.64
N GLY A 633 -48.06 -29.86 2.86
CA GLY A 633 -46.80 -29.56 3.56
C GLY A 633 -46.93 -29.65 5.07
N SER A 634 -45.80 -29.96 5.72
CA SER A 634 -45.70 -30.00 7.17
C SER A 634 -45.08 -28.68 7.66
N VAL A 635 -45.77 -27.97 8.55
CA VAL A 635 -45.36 -26.65 9.03
C VAL A 635 -45.54 -26.53 10.53
N TYR A 636 -44.78 -25.65 11.17
CA TYR A 636 -44.96 -25.33 12.58
C TYR A 636 -44.64 -23.87 12.89
N ASP A 637 -45.23 -23.37 13.98
CA ASP A 637 -44.84 -22.14 14.66
C ASP A 637 -44.47 -22.44 16.12
N ARG A 638 -44.44 -21.43 16.99
CA ARG A 638 -44.05 -21.59 18.40
C ARG A 638 -45.01 -22.50 19.20
N TYR A 639 -46.28 -22.62 18.78
CA TYR A 639 -47.34 -23.29 19.54
C TYR A 639 -48.11 -24.35 18.76
N THR A 640 -48.12 -24.30 17.43
CA THR A 640 -48.87 -25.22 16.58
C THR A 640 -47.95 -25.90 15.58
N ALA A 641 -48.06 -27.22 15.48
CA ALA A 641 -47.42 -28.01 14.43
C ALA A 641 -48.46 -28.79 13.63
N CYS A 642 -48.28 -28.85 12.32
CA CYS A 642 -49.09 -29.59 11.37
C CYS A 642 -48.17 -30.52 10.59
N LEU A 643 -48.34 -31.83 10.77
CA LEU A 643 -47.63 -32.89 10.07
C LEU A 643 -48.59 -33.52 9.06
N LYS A 644 -48.16 -33.64 7.81
CA LYS A 644 -48.94 -34.27 6.74
C LYS A 644 -48.19 -35.46 6.18
N SER A 645 -48.85 -36.61 6.03
CA SER A 645 -48.23 -37.76 5.34
C SER A 645 -48.08 -37.43 3.84
N THR A 646 -46.85 -37.34 3.35
CA THR A 646 -46.57 -37.15 1.91
C THR A 646 -46.73 -38.45 1.12
N THR A 647 -46.55 -39.59 1.78
CA THR A 647 -46.83 -40.94 1.28
C THR A 647 -47.76 -41.67 2.25
N PRO A 648 -48.74 -42.45 1.75
CA PRO A 648 -49.60 -43.25 2.62
C PRO A 648 -48.79 -44.20 3.51
N LEU A 649 -49.09 -44.19 4.81
CA LEU A 649 -48.60 -45.17 5.77
C LEU A 649 -49.03 -46.57 5.34
N THR A 650 -48.05 -47.47 5.16
CA THR A 650 -48.31 -48.85 4.72
C THR A 650 -48.12 -49.83 5.87
N PHE A 651 -49.19 -50.52 6.23
CA PHE A 651 -49.18 -51.66 7.14
C PHE A 651 -49.07 -52.96 6.33
N VAL A 652 -48.03 -53.74 6.59
CA VAL A 652 -47.79 -55.02 5.90
C VAL A 652 -47.98 -56.16 6.88
N VAL A 653 -48.88 -57.09 6.55
CA VAL A 653 -49.06 -58.35 7.29
C VAL A 653 -48.71 -59.50 6.35
N VAL A 654 -47.71 -60.30 6.72
CA VAL A 654 -47.31 -61.48 5.94
C VAL A 654 -48.01 -62.70 6.49
N LYS A 655 -48.75 -63.41 5.63
CA LYS A 655 -49.36 -64.70 5.93
C LYS A 655 -48.98 -65.70 4.85
N ASP A 656 -48.49 -66.88 5.26
CA ASP A 656 -48.07 -67.95 4.34
C ASP A 656 -47.12 -67.43 3.23
N ASP A 657 -46.11 -66.65 3.61
CA ASP A 657 -45.14 -65.96 2.73
C ASP A 657 -45.73 -64.96 1.72
N THR A 658 -47.01 -64.61 1.83
CA THR A 658 -47.67 -63.59 1.00
C THR A 658 -47.87 -62.28 1.78
N PRO A 659 -47.27 -61.15 1.35
CA PRO A 659 -47.50 -59.86 1.98
C PRO A 659 -48.86 -59.29 1.57
N MET A 660 -49.64 -58.82 2.55
CA MET A 660 -50.89 -58.10 2.36
C MET A 660 -50.75 -56.68 2.92
N GLU A 661 -51.26 -55.67 2.21
CA GLU A 661 -51.04 -54.26 2.53
C GLU A 661 -52.32 -53.48 2.84
N ALA A 662 -52.26 -52.61 3.84
CA ALA A 662 -53.23 -51.53 4.02
C ALA A 662 -52.52 -50.17 4.06
N LYS A 663 -53.05 -49.17 3.36
CA LYS A 663 -52.47 -47.85 3.17
C LYS A 663 -53.40 -46.76 3.68
N PHE A 664 -52.88 -45.85 4.50
CA PHE A 664 -53.64 -44.74 5.08
C PHE A 664 -52.88 -43.42 4.95
N ASN A 665 -53.57 -42.33 4.65
CA ASN A 665 -53.04 -41.00 4.87
C ASN A 665 -53.25 -40.64 6.33
N VAL A 666 -52.22 -40.08 6.97
CA VAL A 666 -52.25 -39.65 8.37
C VAL A 666 -51.77 -38.21 8.44
N ASP A 667 -52.66 -37.35 8.88
CA ASP A 667 -52.37 -35.96 9.19
C ASP A 667 -52.39 -35.80 10.70
N GLN A 668 -51.34 -35.20 11.28
CA GLN A 668 -51.29 -34.90 12.72
C GLN A 668 -51.20 -33.39 12.94
N GLN A 669 -51.90 -32.90 13.95
CA GLN A 669 -51.77 -31.56 14.48
C GLN A 669 -51.40 -31.64 15.95
N ILE A 670 -50.45 -30.82 16.37
CA ILE A 670 -50.02 -30.68 17.77
C ILE A 670 -50.23 -29.22 18.16
N GLN A 671 -50.89 -28.99 19.29
CA GLN A 671 -51.19 -27.67 19.85
C GLN A 671 -50.64 -27.61 21.28
N LEU A 672 -49.70 -26.72 21.50
CA LEU A 672 -49.14 -26.44 22.82
C LEU A 672 -49.90 -25.29 23.46
N ALA A 673 -50.19 -25.40 24.75
CA ALA A 673 -50.79 -24.31 25.50
C ALA A 673 -49.73 -23.33 26.00
N GLN A 674 -49.92 -22.05 25.71
CA GLN A 674 -49.05 -20.98 26.18
C GLN A 674 -49.18 -20.74 27.70
N ASP A 675 -50.34 -21.00 28.28
CA ASP A 675 -50.75 -20.63 29.64
C ASP A 675 -51.37 -21.79 30.43
N SER A 676 -51.16 -23.03 29.97
CA SER A 676 -51.53 -24.22 30.74
C SER A 676 -50.54 -25.36 30.52
N LYS A 677 -50.74 -26.46 31.26
CA LYS A 677 -49.90 -27.67 31.16
C LYS A 677 -50.28 -28.57 29.97
N SER A 678 -51.18 -28.13 29.10
CA SER A 678 -51.77 -28.94 28.03
C SER A 678 -50.87 -29.05 26.80
N ILE A 679 -50.80 -30.26 26.25
CA ILE A 679 -50.19 -30.62 24.98
C ILE A 679 -51.25 -31.41 24.22
N ASP A 680 -51.94 -30.78 23.30
CA ASP A 680 -53.09 -31.37 22.61
C ASP A 680 -52.67 -31.90 21.25
N GLU A 681 -52.99 -33.15 20.94
CA GLU A 681 -52.70 -33.79 19.65
C GLU A 681 -54.01 -34.22 18.96
N ARG A 682 -54.09 -34.00 17.65
CA ARG A 682 -55.17 -34.49 16.78
C ARG A 682 -54.54 -35.27 15.64
N ILE A 683 -55.12 -36.39 15.27
CA ILE A 683 -54.83 -37.07 14.01
C ILE A 683 -56.09 -37.21 13.17
N THR A 684 -55.92 -37.16 11.86
CA THR A 684 -56.94 -37.51 10.88
C THR A 684 -56.40 -38.66 10.04
N ILE A 685 -57.11 -39.78 10.04
CA ILE A 685 -56.73 -40.97 9.27
C ILE A 685 -57.74 -41.20 8.14
N THR A 686 -57.25 -41.29 6.91
CA THR A 686 -58.07 -41.59 5.73
C THR A 686 -57.54 -42.82 5.01
N ALA A 687 -58.40 -43.81 4.76
CA ALA A 687 -58.00 -45.02 4.06
C ALA A 687 -57.75 -44.78 2.56
N VAL A 688 -56.60 -45.24 2.07
CA VAL A 688 -56.20 -45.20 0.66
C VAL A 688 -56.51 -46.54 0.00
N SER A 689 -55.93 -47.63 0.49
CA SER A 689 -56.16 -49.00 -0.02
C SER A 689 -56.12 -50.01 1.11
N ILE A 690 -56.92 -51.07 1.04
CA ILE A 690 -56.88 -52.19 1.99
C ILE A 690 -56.95 -53.46 1.15
N ASP A 691 -55.95 -54.33 1.27
CA ASP A 691 -55.96 -55.64 0.63
C ASP A 691 -57.14 -56.48 1.14
N PRO A 692 -58.03 -57.00 0.26
CA PRO A 692 -59.14 -57.85 0.67
C PRO A 692 -58.74 -59.04 1.55
N GLY A 693 -57.51 -59.56 1.40
CA GLY A 693 -56.96 -60.65 2.19
C GLY A 693 -56.78 -60.33 3.68
N LEU A 694 -56.68 -59.06 4.05
CA LEU A 694 -56.58 -58.63 5.45
C LEU A 694 -57.90 -58.78 6.22
N GLY A 695 -59.05 -58.74 5.53
CA GLY A 695 -60.35 -58.59 6.18
C GLY A 695 -60.55 -57.17 6.73
N GLY A 696 -61.17 -57.03 7.90
CA GLY A 696 -61.30 -55.75 8.60
C GLY A 696 -60.00 -55.32 9.28
N ILE A 697 -59.70 -54.03 9.29
CA ILE A 697 -58.52 -53.45 9.94
C ILE A 697 -58.94 -52.39 10.96
N ASN A 698 -58.47 -52.54 12.21
CA ASN A 698 -58.65 -51.58 13.29
C ASN A 698 -57.32 -50.85 13.54
N LEU A 699 -57.35 -49.53 13.71
CA LEU A 699 -56.17 -48.72 14.01
C LEU A 699 -56.24 -48.20 15.45
N ASP A 700 -55.18 -48.44 16.20
CA ASP A 700 -54.97 -47.94 17.56
C ASP A 700 -53.85 -46.91 17.58
N TRP A 701 -54.15 -45.68 17.98
CA TRP A 701 -53.19 -44.58 18.07
C TRP A 701 -52.80 -44.33 19.52
N ASN A 702 -51.51 -44.23 19.76
CA ASN A 702 -50.95 -43.83 21.04
C ASN A 702 -49.75 -42.88 20.83
N THR A 703 -49.18 -42.38 21.92
CA THR A 703 -48.11 -41.37 21.93
C THR A 703 -47.32 -41.66 23.19
N ASN A 704 -46.04 -41.95 23.00
CA ASN A 704 -45.07 -41.92 24.07
C ASN A 704 -44.74 -40.45 24.33
N CYS A 705 -45.18 -39.96 25.48
CA CYS A 705 -44.78 -38.64 25.97
C CYS A 705 -43.50 -38.81 26.79
N ILE A 706 -42.36 -38.46 26.18
CA ILE A 706 -41.03 -38.71 26.73
C ILE A 706 -40.63 -37.50 27.60
N GLY A 707 -40.27 -37.77 28.86
CA GLY A 707 -39.91 -36.76 29.86
C GLY A 707 -40.99 -36.58 30.94
N ASN A 708 -41.10 -35.36 31.48
CA ASN A 708 -42.04 -35.02 32.55
C ASN A 708 -43.47 -34.77 32.03
N CYS A 709 -44.08 -35.75 31.38
CA CYS A 709 -45.47 -35.63 30.93
C CYS A 709 -46.23 -36.94 31.04
N THR A 710 -47.55 -36.85 31.02
CA THR A 710 -48.46 -37.99 31.04
C THR A 710 -49.40 -37.88 29.87
N ALA A 711 -49.41 -38.91 29.02
CA ALA A 711 -50.25 -38.93 27.83
C ALA A 711 -51.70 -39.26 28.21
N GLY A 712 -52.67 -38.42 27.80
CA GLY A 712 -54.09 -38.67 28.04
C GLY A 712 -54.65 -39.78 27.14
N GLN A 713 -55.91 -40.14 27.32
CA GLN A 713 -56.57 -41.14 26.48
C GLN A 713 -56.97 -40.56 25.11
N VAL A 714 -57.03 -41.41 24.08
CA VAL A 714 -57.51 -41.01 22.75
C VAL A 714 -59.04 -41.01 22.71
N SER A 715 -59.62 -39.95 22.20
CA SER A 715 -61.03 -39.80 21.86
C SER A 715 -61.21 -39.81 20.35
N TRP A 716 -61.96 -40.79 19.85
CA TRP A 716 -62.26 -40.94 18.41
C TRP A 716 -63.59 -40.29 18.04
N ALA A 717 -63.60 -39.51 16.97
CA ALA A 717 -64.79 -39.08 16.26
C ALA A 717 -64.91 -39.92 14.97
N GLY A 718 -65.77 -40.93 15.03
CA GLY A 718 -65.85 -42.02 14.04
C GLY A 718 -65.35 -43.35 14.61
N THR A 719 -65.46 -44.42 13.83
CA THR A 719 -65.00 -45.76 14.24
C THR A 719 -63.65 -46.03 13.59
N PRO A 720 -62.55 -46.21 14.33
CA PRO A 720 -61.23 -46.45 13.73
C PRO A 720 -61.08 -47.90 13.21
N GLU A 721 -62.11 -48.42 12.56
CA GLU A 721 -62.19 -49.77 12.00
C GLU A 721 -62.77 -49.71 10.58
N TRP A 722 -62.03 -50.24 9.62
CA TRP A 722 -62.44 -50.34 8.22
C TRP A 722 -62.80 -51.78 7.90
N THR A 723 -64.00 -52.00 7.36
CA THR A 723 -64.57 -53.34 7.18
C THR A 723 -64.04 -54.11 5.95
N GLY A 724 -63.18 -53.49 5.13
CA GLY A 724 -62.51 -54.11 3.98
C GLY A 724 -62.21 -53.13 2.85
N ALA A 725 -61.86 -53.62 1.66
CA ALA A 725 -61.33 -52.83 0.55
C ALA A 725 -62.23 -51.66 0.06
N ALA A 726 -63.56 -51.77 0.22
CA ALA A 726 -64.54 -50.77 -0.20
C ALA A 726 -64.73 -49.63 0.82
N ASP A 727 -64.25 -49.81 2.05
CA ASP A 727 -64.41 -48.86 3.13
C ASP A 727 -63.32 -47.78 3.07
N LYS A 728 -63.72 -46.54 2.83
CA LYS A 728 -62.83 -45.37 2.59
C LYS A 728 -63.13 -44.19 3.51
N HIS A 729 -63.83 -44.42 4.61
CA HIS A 729 -64.17 -43.33 5.53
C HIS A 729 -62.90 -42.76 6.20
N SER A 730 -63.04 -41.54 6.73
CA SER A 730 -62.02 -40.86 7.52
C SER A 730 -62.44 -40.81 8.98
N VAL A 731 -61.47 -40.90 9.89
CA VAL A 731 -61.69 -40.77 11.34
C VAL A 731 -60.75 -39.73 11.92
N ASP A 732 -61.22 -39.05 12.96
CA ASP A 732 -60.41 -38.13 13.74
C ASP A 732 -60.15 -38.71 15.14
N GLY A 733 -58.89 -38.75 15.54
CA GLY A 733 -58.47 -39.06 16.91
C GLY A 733 -57.96 -37.80 17.59
N THR A 734 -58.33 -37.57 18.84
CA THR A 734 -57.82 -36.44 19.65
C THR A 734 -57.35 -36.92 21.00
N ARG A 735 -56.33 -36.28 21.56
CA ARG A 735 -55.86 -36.53 22.93
C ARG A 735 -55.26 -35.27 23.53
N SER A 736 -55.23 -35.22 24.85
CA SER A 736 -54.57 -34.17 25.61
C SER A 736 -53.55 -34.79 26.56
N SER A 737 -52.28 -34.50 26.33
CA SER A 737 -51.17 -34.86 27.20
C SER A 737 -50.91 -33.72 28.19
N THR A 738 -50.46 -34.04 29.41
CA THR A 738 -50.26 -33.03 30.46
C THR A 738 -48.81 -33.05 30.95
N TRP A 739 -48.17 -31.87 31.00
CA TRP A 739 -46.88 -31.68 31.66
C TRP A 739 -47.01 -31.87 33.18
N THR A 740 -46.15 -32.69 33.77
CA THR A 740 -46.17 -33.04 35.20
C THR A 740 -45.01 -32.46 35.99
N GLY A 741 -44.11 -31.73 35.33
CA GLY A 741 -42.91 -31.16 35.93
C GLY A 741 -43.09 -29.79 36.59
N SER A 742 -41.94 -29.18 36.89
CA SER A 742 -41.78 -27.83 37.44
C SER A 742 -40.41 -27.27 37.01
N GLY A 743 -40.26 -25.94 36.98
CA GLY A 743 -39.05 -25.31 36.43
C GLY A 743 -39.08 -25.38 34.91
N LYS A 744 -37.95 -25.72 34.28
CA LYS A 744 -37.81 -25.95 32.83
C LYS A 744 -37.64 -27.45 32.56
N ASN A 745 -38.46 -28.03 31.69
CA ASN A 745 -38.28 -29.40 31.21
C ASN A 745 -38.39 -29.48 29.68
N ASP A 746 -37.46 -30.18 29.07
CA ASP A 746 -37.53 -30.58 27.66
C ASP A 746 -38.24 -31.94 27.54
N LEU A 747 -39.08 -32.05 26.53
CA LEU A 747 -40.04 -33.14 26.30
C LEU A 747 -40.06 -33.46 24.81
N SER A 748 -40.44 -34.68 24.46
CA SER A 748 -40.72 -35.04 23.08
C SER A 748 -41.93 -35.96 22.98
N LEU A 749 -42.56 -35.95 21.81
CA LEU A 749 -43.69 -36.81 21.49
C LEU A 749 -43.25 -37.81 20.42
N GLU A 750 -43.50 -39.09 20.68
CA GLU A 750 -43.38 -40.15 19.69
C GLU A 750 -44.76 -40.77 19.50
N SER A 751 -45.39 -40.48 18.36
CA SER A 751 -46.67 -41.08 18.01
C SER A 751 -46.48 -42.52 17.56
N ILE A 752 -47.41 -43.38 17.95
CA ILE A 752 -47.42 -44.81 17.66
C ILE A 752 -48.77 -45.15 17.05
N LEU A 753 -48.78 -45.79 15.88
CA LEU A 753 -50.01 -46.27 15.26
C LEU A 753 -49.90 -47.77 14.99
N THR A 754 -50.83 -48.54 15.53
CA THR A 754 -50.88 -50.00 15.38
C THR A 754 -52.11 -50.39 14.59
N GLY A 755 -51.91 -51.03 13.44
CA GLY A 755 -52.98 -51.66 12.68
C GLY A 755 -53.15 -53.12 13.09
N VAL A 756 -54.39 -53.54 13.36
CA VAL A 756 -54.74 -54.92 13.75
C VAL A 756 -55.78 -55.46 12.78
N SER A 757 -55.49 -56.61 12.18
CA SER A 757 -56.42 -57.38 11.36
C SER A 757 -56.53 -58.82 11.89
N PRO A 758 -57.53 -59.60 11.44
CA PRO A 758 -57.59 -61.03 11.71
C PRO A 758 -56.34 -61.82 11.28
N GLN A 759 -55.54 -61.29 10.35
CA GLN A 759 -54.34 -61.96 9.84
C GLN A 759 -53.06 -61.59 10.61
N GLY A 760 -53.08 -60.51 11.40
CA GLY A 760 -51.91 -60.04 12.17
C GLY A 760 -52.00 -58.56 12.54
N SER A 761 -50.96 -58.04 13.19
CA SER A 761 -50.84 -56.62 13.54
C SER A 761 -49.53 -56.03 13.04
N ALA A 762 -49.49 -54.73 12.78
CA ALA A 762 -48.26 -54.04 12.42
C ALA A 762 -48.26 -52.65 13.09
N THR A 763 -47.13 -52.27 13.69
CA THR A 763 -46.97 -50.99 14.41
C THR A 763 -45.94 -50.10 13.73
N THR A 764 -46.25 -48.82 13.58
CA THR A 764 -45.33 -47.76 13.13
C THR A 764 -45.25 -46.67 14.20
N PHE A 765 -44.15 -45.93 14.21
CA PHE A 765 -43.92 -44.81 15.12
C PHE A 765 -43.29 -43.63 14.36
N TRP A 766 -43.58 -42.41 14.79
CA TRP A 766 -42.97 -41.22 14.23
C TRP A 766 -42.79 -40.13 15.29
N SER A 767 -41.71 -39.39 15.15
CA SER A 767 -41.32 -38.23 15.96
C SER A 767 -40.47 -37.30 15.11
N ASP A 768 -40.30 -36.07 15.58
CA ASP A 768 -39.51 -35.04 14.89
C ASP A 768 -38.71 -34.23 15.90
N SER A 769 -37.40 -34.06 15.65
CA SER A 769 -36.53 -33.27 16.52
C SER A 769 -36.82 -31.77 16.46
N ASP A 770 -37.37 -31.26 15.37
CA ASP A 770 -37.79 -29.86 15.26
C ASP A 770 -39.05 -29.57 16.08
N LEU A 771 -39.79 -30.62 16.46
CA LEU A 771 -40.95 -30.55 17.35
C LEU A 771 -40.62 -30.90 18.80
N GLY A 772 -39.36 -30.69 19.21
CA GLY A 772 -38.98 -30.68 20.63
C GLY A 772 -39.84 -29.70 21.42
N ILE A 773 -40.41 -30.15 22.53
CA ILE A 773 -41.29 -29.33 23.36
C ILE A 773 -40.52 -28.94 24.61
N ARG A 774 -40.53 -27.65 24.94
CA ARG A 774 -40.11 -27.19 26.27
C ARG A 774 -41.33 -26.69 27.02
N CYS A 775 -41.59 -27.26 28.18
CA CYS A 775 -42.56 -26.71 29.12
C CYS A 775 -41.85 -26.04 30.29
N ASP A 776 -42.38 -24.91 30.72
CA ASP A 776 -41.83 -24.15 31.84
C ASP A 776 -42.90 -23.42 32.64
N ASN A 777 -42.54 -23.03 33.87
CA ASN A 777 -43.24 -22.02 34.66
C ASN A 777 -42.27 -20.91 35.14
N THR A 778 -41.22 -20.66 34.35
CA THR A 778 -40.10 -19.78 34.71
C THR A 778 -40.12 -18.45 33.97
N VAL A 779 -40.65 -18.38 32.75
CA VAL A 779 -40.79 -17.11 32.02
C VAL A 779 -41.88 -16.26 32.64
N VAL A 780 -43.05 -16.88 32.82
CA VAL A 780 -44.15 -16.37 33.64
C VAL A 780 -44.56 -17.46 34.62
N SER A 781 -45.10 -17.07 35.77
CA SER A 781 -45.50 -18.03 36.82
C SER A 781 -46.53 -19.05 36.35
N THR A 782 -47.28 -18.72 35.31
CA THR A 782 -48.24 -19.63 34.66
C THR A 782 -47.48 -20.63 33.78
N ALA A 783 -47.73 -21.92 34.02
CA ALA A 783 -47.16 -23.01 33.24
C ALA A 783 -47.54 -22.88 31.75
N GLY A 784 -46.63 -23.21 30.85
CA GLY A 784 -46.88 -23.23 29.41
C GLY A 784 -45.83 -24.04 28.66
N CYS A 785 -46.12 -24.38 27.41
CA CYS A 785 -45.28 -25.20 26.56
C CYS A 785 -45.05 -24.53 25.19
N VAL A 786 -43.86 -24.69 24.63
CA VAL A 786 -43.44 -24.16 23.33
C VAL A 786 -42.64 -25.18 22.53
N PHE A 787 -42.65 -25.06 21.20
CA PHE A 787 -41.67 -25.75 20.36
C PHE A 787 -40.32 -25.02 20.48
N ASN A 788 -39.34 -25.67 21.10
CA ASN A 788 -38.08 -25.01 21.48
C ASN A 788 -37.13 -24.76 20.31
N SER A 789 -37.24 -25.55 19.24
CA SER A 789 -36.48 -25.35 17.98
C SER A 789 -37.02 -24.19 17.13
N TYR A 790 -38.28 -23.80 17.32
CA TYR A 790 -38.86 -22.65 16.61
C TYR A 790 -38.24 -21.34 17.09
N LYS A 791 -37.83 -20.49 16.13
CA LYS A 791 -37.21 -19.18 16.37
C LYS A 791 -38.24 -18.09 16.09
N PRO A 792 -38.88 -17.49 17.10
CA PRO A 792 -39.83 -16.41 16.89
C PRO A 792 -39.13 -15.15 16.37
N THR A 793 -39.88 -14.29 15.69
CA THR A 793 -39.39 -13.04 15.11
C THR A 793 -39.92 -11.85 15.89
N TYR A 794 -39.01 -11.02 16.40
CA TYR A 794 -39.34 -9.71 16.93
C TYR A 794 -39.35 -8.68 15.79
N THR A 795 -40.46 -7.98 15.60
CA THR A 795 -40.59 -6.94 14.56
C THR A 795 -40.55 -5.56 15.18
N MET A 796 -39.58 -4.74 14.76
CA MET A 796 -39.51 -3.34 15.18
C MET A 796 -40.59 -2.51 14.48
N ASN A 797 -41.18 -1.55 15.20
CA ASN A 797 -42.14 -0.60 14.65
C ASN A 797 -41.42 0.51 13.88
N SER A 798 -40.94 0.23 12.66
CA SER A 798 -40.14 1.16 11.86
C SER A 798 -40.86 2.45 11.50
N LYS A 799 -42.20 2.48 11.51
CA LYS A 799 -42.99 3.71 11.30
C LYS A 799 -43.00 4.61 12.53
N LYS A 800 -43.03 4.02 13.72
CA LYS A 800 -43.08 4.75 15.00
C LYS A 800 -41.69 5.13 15.51
N TYR A 801 -40.69 4.27 15.28
CA TYR A 801 -39.31 4.46 15.75
C TYR A 801 -38.32 4.31 14.58
N PRO A 802 -38.43 5.15 13.54
CA PRO A 802 -37.71 4.96 12.28
C PRO A 802 -36.18 5.04 12.43
N ALA A 803 -35.63 5.86 13.33
CA ALA A 803 -34.18 5.98 13.52
C ALA A 803 -33.55 4.70 14.10
N ALA A 804 -34.20 4.08 15.10
CA ALA A 804 -33.73 2.84 15.71
C ALA A 804 -33.84 1.67 14.71
N ALA A 805 -34.95 1.60 13.97
CA ALA A 805 -35.11 0.59 12.91
C ALA A 805 -34.09 0.78 11.77
N ALA A 806 -33.81 2.03 11.35
CA ALA A 806 -32.79 2.32 10.36
C ALA A 806 -31.39 1.88 10.81
N HIS A 807 -31.03 2.13 12.06
CA HIS A 807 -29.72 1.71 12.61
C HIS A 807 -29.60 0.19 12.63
N ALA A 808 -30.58 -0.50 13.21
CA ALA A 808 -30.61 -1.96 13.21
C ALA A 808 -30.56 -2.54 11.79
N TRP A 809 -31.34 -2.00 10.85
CA TRP A 809 -31.33 -2.40 9.45
C TRP A 809 -29.95 -2.22 8.80
N LEU A 810 -29.33 -1.05 8.96
CA LEU A 810 -28.03 -0.73 8.37
C LEU A 810 -26.97 -1.75 8.81
N ILE A 811 -26.86 -1.96 10.12
CA ILE A 811 -25.85 -2.85 10.71
C ILE A 811 -26.14 -4.31 10.34
N GLN A 812 -27.40 -4.72 10.36
CA GLN A 812 -27.83 -6.06 9.98
C GLN A 812 -27.55 -6.39 8.50
N HIS A 813 -27.62 -5.41 7.60
CA HIS A 813 -27.48 -5.65 6.16
C HIS A 813 -26.08 -5.40 5.62
N GLN A 814 -25.30 -4.52 6.25
CA GLN A 814 -23.96 -4.17 5.78
C GLN A 814 -22.83 -4.93 6.48
N LEU A 815 -22.98 -5.28 7.76
CA LEU A 815 -21.92 -6.00 8.47
C LEU A 815 -21.92 -7.51 8.17
N PRO A 816 -20.74 -8.16 8.16
CA PRO A 816 -20.61 -9.54 7.68
C PRO A 816 -21.40 -10.58 8.48
N GLY A 817 -21.68 -10.31 9.76
CA GLY A 817 -22.38 -11.25 10.65
C GLY A 817 -23.89 -11.37 10.37
N HIS A 818 -24.48 -10.38 9.69
CA HIS A 818 -25.92 -10.32 9.39
C HIS A 818 -26.84 -10.69 10.58
N PHE A 819 -26.41 -10.36 11.80
CA PHE A 819 -27.02 -10.91 13.01
C PHE A 819 -28.52 -10.57 13.10
N GLY A 820 -29.32 -11.58 13.39
CA GLY A 820 -30.78 -11.48 13.47
C GLY A 820 -31.51 -11.46 12.12
N LEU A 821 -30.82 -11.46 10.97
CA LEU A 821 -31.43 -11.44 9.65
C LEU A 821 -31.77 -12.85 9.17
N ASP A 822 -33.06 -13.17 9.16
CA ASP A 822 -33.56 -14.47 8.68
C ASP A 822 -33.19 -14.70 7.20
N GLY A 823 -32.63 -15.87 6.91
CA GLY A 823 -32.20 -16.27 5.57
C GLY A 823 -30.78 -15.84 5.15
N GLN A 824 -30.10 -14.99 5.93
CA GLN A 824 -28.73 -14.54 5.61
C GLN A 824 -27.74 -14.67 6.76
N GLY A 825 -28.14 -14.35 8.00
CA GLY A 825 -27.26 -14.42 9.17
C GLY A 825 -27.73 -15.38 10.25
N ASP A 826 -27.06 -15.34 11.39
CA ASP A 826 -27.42 -16.14 12.56
C ASP A 826 -28.53 -15.46 13.39
N PRO A 827 -29.46 -16.24 13.99
CA PRO A 827 -30.46 -15.67 14.88
C PRO A 827 -29.80 -15.09 16.13
N LEU A 828 -30.40 -14.03 16.68
CA LEU A 828 -29.97 -13.50 17.96
C LEU A 828 -30.33 -14.52 19.06
N ARG A 829 -29.46 -14.67 20.06
CA ARG A 829 -29.77 -15.46 21.27
C ARG A 829 -30.02 -14.53 22.42
N TYR A 830 -31.19 -14.66 23.05
CA TYR A 830 -31.61 -13.81 24.15
C TYR A 830 -30.74 -14.07 25.39
N ILE A 831 -30.26 -12.98 26.00
CA ILE A 831 -29.63 -13.02 27.33
C ILE A 831 -30.71 -12.76 28.37
N GLY A 832 -30.94 -13.74 29.24
CA GLY A 832 -31.94 -13.64 30.30
C GLY A 832 -31.70 -12.45 31.25
N ALA A 833 -32.79 -11.85 31.75
CA ALA A 833 -32.73 -10.64 32.58
C ALA A 833 -31.94 -10.78 33.90
N ASP A 834 -31.70 -12.01 34.35
CA ASP A 834 -30.97 -12.35 35.59
C ASP A 834 -29.56 -12.92 35.33
N VAL A 835 -29.13 -12.97 34.06
CA VAL A 835 -27.78 -13.42 33.71
C VAL A 835 -26.77 -12.35 34.13
N LEU A 836 -25.79 -12.76 34.94
CA LEU A 836 -24.72 -11.90 35.43
C LEU A 836 -23.45 -12.07 34.58
N ALA A 837 -22.69 -10.99 34.45
CA ALA A 837 -21.35 -11.05 33.87
C ALA A 837 -20.42 -11.89 34.78
N PRO A 838 -19.63 -12.83 34.23
CA PRO A 838 -18.68 -13.64 35.01
C PRO A 838 -17.79 -12.78 35.91
N GLY A 839 -17.75 -13.11 37.21
CA GLY A 839 -16.96 -12.39 38.20
C GLY A 839 -17.52 -11.02 38.61
N SER A 840 -18.77 -10.70 38.28
CA SER A 840 -19.42 -9.43 38.59
C SER A 840 -20.86 -9.61 39.08
N ASP A 841 -21.34 -8.68 39.91
CA ASP A 841 -22.76 -8.56 40.28
C ASP A 841 -23.58 -7.80 39.20
N LYS A 842 -22.94 -7.38 38.10
CA LYS A 842 -23.60 -6.67 37.00
C LYS A 842 -24.38 -7.64 36.12
N LYS A 843 -25.56 -7.21 35.68
CA LYS A 843 -26.30 -7.89 34.62
C LYS A 843 -25.48 -7.87 33.32
N MET A 844 -25.53 -8.96 32.57
CA MET A 844 -24.72 -9.11 31.36
C MET A 844 -25.04 -8.02 30.32
N ASN A 845 -26.31 -7.66 30.15
CA ASN A 845 -26.69 -6.56 29.24
C ASN A 845 -26.10 -5.20 29.67
N GLN A 846 -25.96 -4.94 30.97
CA GLN A 846 -25.29 -3.74 31.46
C GLN A 846 -23.79 -3.77 31.14
N ALA A 847 -23.13 -4.92 31.35
CA ALA A 847 -21.71 -5.08 31.04
C ALA A 847 -21.43 -4.85 29.54
N ASN A 848 -22.25 -5.46 28.68
CA ASN A 848 -22.19 -5.26 27.23
C ASN A 848 -22.35 -3.78 26.83
N ARG A 849 -23.36 -3.11 27.40
CA ARG A 849 -23.66 -1.71 27.10
C ARG A 849 -22.60 -0.74 27.60
N GLU A 850 -21.90 -1.08 28.68
CA GLU A 850 -20.75 -0.30 29.18
C GLU A 850 -19.54 -0.35 28.23
N VAL A 851 -19.44 -1.36 27.36
CA VAL A 851 -18.39 -1.45 26.34
C VAL A 851 -18.74 -0.62 25.10
N ILE A 852 -19.95 -0.81 24.57
CA ILE A 852 -20.35 -0.22 23.28
C ILE A 852 -20.89 1.20 23.44
N CYS A 853 -21.73 1.41 24.46
CA CYS A 853 -22.47 2.64 24.73
C CYS A 853 -22.18 3.21 26.15
N PRO A 854 -20.91 3.35 26.58
CA PRO A 854 -20.60 3.84 27.93
C PRO A 854 -21.17 5.24 28.17
N THR A 855 -21.40 5.58 29.45
CA THR A 855 -21.84 6.92 29.84
C THR A 855 -20.79 7.99 29.53
N SER A 856 -19.51 7.62 29.45
CA SER A 856 -18.40 8.50 29.06
C SER A 856 -18.39 8.88 27.57
N TRP A 857 -19.03 8.09 26.71
CA TRP A 857 -19.11 8.41 25.29
C TRP A 857 -20.00 9.64 25.06
N THR A 858 -19.48 10.66 24.39
CA THR A 858 -20.25 11.89 24.15
C THR A 858 -21.18 11.68 22.96
N ARG A 859 -22.50 11.73 23.18
CA ARG A 859 -23.50 11.60 22.11
C ARG A 859 -23.47 12.81 21.19
N ASN A 860 -23.53 12.59 19.88
CA ASN A 860 -23.49 13.64 18.88
C ASN A 860 -24.75 14.50 18.96
N GLN A 861 -24.58 15.78 19.31
CA GLN A 861 -25.67 16.73 19.50
C GLN A 861 -26.31 17.17 18.17
N LYS A 862 -25.73 16.80 17.02
CA LYS A 862 -26.34 16.99 15.70
C LYS A 862 -27.49 16.02 15.44
N ALA A 863 -27.62 14.95 16.23
CA ALA A 863 -28.76 14.04 16.13
C ALA A 863 -30.04 14.78 16.49
N THR A 864 -31.09 14.58 15.69
CA THR A 864 -32.38 15.22 15.90
C THR A 864 -33.19 14.47 16.95
N LEU A 865 -33.80 15.19 17.88
CA LEU A 865 -34.66 14.63 18.94
C LEU A 865 -36.10 14.45 18.44
N SER A 866 -36.84 13.54 19.07
CA SER A 866 -38.24 13.19 18.79
C SER A 866 -39.10 13.31 20.06
N PRO A 867 -39.28 14.52 20.63
CA PRO A 867 -40.10 14.74 21.83
C PRO A 867 -41.57 14.36 21.63
N GLU A 868 -42.07 14.36 20.40
CA GLU A 868 -43.45 13.97 20.03
C GLU A 868 -43.81 12.54 20.43
N LEU A 869 -42.82 11.64 20.56
CA LEU A 869 -43.02 10.27 21.01
C LEU A 869 -43.34 10.19 22.51
N ASN A 870 -42.98 11.21 23.30
CA ASN A 870 -43.36 11.31 24.70
C ASN A 870 -44.53 12.28 24.87
N LYS A 871 -45.75 11.79 24.58
CA LYS A 871 -47.00 12.57 24.70
C LYS A 871 -47.28 13.09 26.12
N THR A 872 -46.58 12.59 27.15
CA THR A 872 -46.82 12.96 28.55
C THR A 872 -46.00 14.15 29.00
N SER A 873 -44.66 14.12 28.86
CA SER A 873 -43.78 15.21 29.30
C SER A 873 -43.21 16.04 28.15
N GLY A 874 -43.21 15.52 26.92
CA GLY A 874 -42.51 16.14 25.79
C GLY A 874 -40.99 16.20 25.96
N GLU A 875 -40.44 15.52 26.97
CA GLU A 875 -39.01 15.48 27.22
C GLU A 875 -38.33 14.45 26.31
N ASP A 876 -37.12 14.79 25.86
CA ASP A 876 -36.25 13.91 25.12
C ASP A 876 -34.77 14.30 25.35
N THR A 877 -33.87 13.35 25.17
CA THR A 877 -32.43 13.54 25.32
C THR A 877 -31.67 12.68 24.31
N TRP A 878 -30.37 12.94 24.13
CA TRP A 878 -29.54 12.11 23.27
C TRP A 878 -29.17 10.80 23.95
N SER A 879 -29.41 9.69 23.25
CA SER A 879 -29.10 8.33 23.69
C SER A 879 -28.06 7.67 22.79
N CYS A 880 -27.55 6.52 23.24
CA CYS A 880 -26.71 5.62 22.45
C CYS A 880 -27.49 4.34 22.17
N ASP A 881 -27.77 4.09 20.90
CA ASP A 881 -28.32 2.83 20.40
C ASP A 881 -27.18 1.90 19.98
N GLU A 882 -27.37 0.59 20.10
CA GLU A 882 -26.36 -0.42 19.78
C GLU A 882 -26.97 -1.64 19.09
N PHE A 883 -26.28 -2.13 18.05
CA PHE A 883 -26.63 -3.38 17.38
C PHE A 883 -25.36 -4.20 17.04
N PRO A 884 -25.32 -5.53 17.30
CA PRO A 884 -26.35 -6.35 17.95
C PRO A 884 -26.66 -5.91 19.39
N PHE A 885 -27.91 -6.10 19.83
CA PHE A 885 -28.39 -5.60 21.12
C PHE A 885 -27.55 -6.13 22.30
N ALA A 886 -27.34 -5.29 23.33
CA ALA A 886 -26.64 -5.72 24.55
C ALA A 886 -27.31 -6.89 25.29
N SER A 887 -28.62 -7.09 25.10
CA SER A 887 -29.37 -8.24 25.65
C SER A 887 -29.33 -9.47 24.72
N SER A 888 -28.31 -9.58 23.86
CA SER A 888 -28.06 -10.74 23.00
C SER A 888 -26.63 -11.26 23.13
N TYR A 889 -26.43 -12.57 22.98
CA TYR A 889 -25.09 -13.17 22.98
C TYR A 889 -24.23 -12.72 21.79
N GLN A 890 -24.83 -12.14 20.75
CA GLN A 890 -24.15 -11.56 19.59
C GLN A 890 -23.64 -10.13 19.82
N SER A 891 -23.95 -9.52 20.97
CA SER A 891 -23.36 -8.23 21.36
C SER A 891 -21.84 -8.29 21.23
N ALA A 892 -21.25 -7.38 20.46
CA ALA A 892 -19.79 -7.29 20.34
C ALA A 892 -19.13 -6.90 21.67
N GLY A 893 -19.89 -6.31 22.61
CA GLY A 893 -19.40 -6.03 23.96
C GLY A 893 -19.30 -7.26 24.86
N MET A 894 -19.74 -8.45 24.40
CA MET A 894 -19.68 -9.69 25.15
C MET A 894 -18.45 -10.52 24.74
N PRO A 895 -17.47 -10.72 25.62
CA PRO A 895 -16.32 -11.58 25.36
C PRO A 895 -16.71 -13.03 25.01
N THR A 896 -15.99 -13.65 24.08
CA THR A 896 -16.19 -15.06 23.69
C THR A 896 -15.95 -16.03 24.86
N GLU A 897 -15.02 -15.69 25.75
CA GLU A 897 -14.76 -16.39 27.01
C GLU A 897 -15.94 -16.40 27.99
N TRP A 898 -16.89 -15.47 27.84
CA TRP A 898 -18.16 -15.44 28.60
C TRP A 898 -19.29 -16.16 27.87
N GLY A 899 -19.00 -16.82 26.74
CA GLY A 899 -19.98 -17.46 25.88
C GLY A 899 -20.54 -16.55 24.78
N GLY A 900 -19.96 -15.37 24.57
CA GLY A 900 -20.33 -14.47 23.46
C GLY A 900 -20.21 -15.17 22.10
N LEU A 901 -21.16 -14.88 21.22
CA LEU A 901 -21.29 -15.49 19.88
C LEU A 901 -20.86 -14.56 18.75
N ASN A 902 -20.47 -13.32 19.07
CA ASN A 902 -19.80 -12.48 18.09
C ASN A 902 -18.37 -13.02 17.89
N PRO A 903 -17.93 -13.34 16.65
CA PRO A 903 -16.60 -13.89 16.41
C PRO A 903 -15.48 -12.89 16.72
N ASN A 904 -15.79 -11.59 16.72
CA ASN A 904 -14.84 -10.50 16.88
C ASN A 904 -15.36 -9.53 17.96
N PRO A 905 -15.39 -9.94 19.25
CA PRO A 905 -15.81 -9.05 20.33
C PRO A 905 -14.84 -7.87 20.45
N VAL A 906 -15.36 -6.72 20.86
CA VAL A 906 -14.61 -5.46 20.99
C VAL A 906 -14.48 -5.06 22.46
N THR A 907 -13.44 -4.31 22.78
CA THR A 907 -13.22 -3.73 24.13
C THR A 907 -13.69 -2.29 24.26
N SER A 908 -14.07 -1.65 23.14
CA SER A 908 -14.65 -0.32 23.07
C SER A 908 -15.59 -0.21 21.87
N GLY A 909 -16.68 0.54 22.02
CA GLY A 909 -17.55 0.92 20.91
C GLY A 909 -16.89 1.76 19.82
N ASP A 910 -15.65 2.23 20.02
CA ASP A 910 -14.88 2.95 18.98
C ASP A 910 -14.52 2.05 17.78
N ALA A 911 -14.56 0.73 17.96
CA ALA A 911 -14.40 -0.26 16.89
C ALA A 911 -15.72 -0.57 16.14
N CYS A 912 -16.84 0.03 16.55
CA CYS A 912 -18.13 -0.13 15.87
C CYS A 912 -18.34 0.96 14.80
N VAL A 913 -19.12 0.65 13.78
CA VAL A 913 -19.70 1.67 12.88
C VAL A 913 -20.47 2.67 13.76
N THR A 914 -20.06 3.93 13.73
CA THR A 914 -20.64 4.96 14.61
C THR A 914 -21.38 5.99 13.79
N THR A 915 -22.71 6.07 13.95
CA THR A 915 -23.56 6.99 13.19
C THR A 915 -24.36 7.93 14.10
N TYR A 916 -25.08 8.86 13.51
CA TYR A 916 -26.11 9.61 14.20
C TYR A 916 -27.33 9.84 13.31
N ALA A 917 -28.52 9.81 13.91
CA ALA A 917 -29.78 10.00 13.20
C ALA A 917 -30.16 11.48 13.17
N LYS A 918 -30.28 12.06 11.98
CA LYS A 918 -30.57 13.49 11.81
C LYS A 918 -31.65 13.73 10.77
N LYS A 919 -32.52 14.70 11.06
CA LYS A 919 -33.41 15.30 10.07
C LYS A 919 -32.66 16.41 9.36
N ASP A 920 -32.43 16.22 8.06
CA ASP A 920 -31.73 17.21 7.26
C ASP A 920 -32.66 18.37 6.85
N SER A 921 -32.07 19.41 6.28
CA SER A 921 -32.78 20.62 5.84
C SER A 921 -33.81 20.36 4.74
N ASP A 922 -33.71 19.23 4.03
CA ASP A 922 -34.70 18.77 3.05
C ASP A 922 -35.93 18.10 3.69
N GLY A 923 -35.95 18.01 5.02
CA GLY A 923 -37.04 17.45 5.81
C GLY A 923 -37.02 15.92 5.92
N LYS A 924 -36.05 15.24 5.29
CA LYS A 924 -35.88 13.79 5.41
C LYS A 924 -34.94 13.43 6.55
N TRP A 925 -35.15 12.27 7.15
CA TRP A 925 -34.21 11.71 8.10
C TRP A 925 -33.21 10.78 7.40
N ARG A 926 -31.97 10.79 7.88
CA ARG A 926 -30.87 9.92 7.45
C ARG A 926 -30.00 9.52 8.63
N LEU A 927 -29.26 8.43 8.45
CA LEU A 927 -28.10 8.12 9.27
C LEU A 927 -26.88 8.77 8.62
N HIS A 928 -26.14 9.54 9.41
CA HIS A 928 -24.88 10.15 9.01
C HIS A 928 -23.73 9.48 9.76
N LEU A 929 -22.58 9.33 9.14
CA LEU A 929 -21.36 8.94 9.86
C LEU A 929 -21.06 9.99 10.93
N ASP A 930 -20.71 9.56 12.14
CA ASP A 930 -20.21 10.47 13.16
C ASP A 930 -18.84 11.01 12.73
N GLU A 931 -18.71 12.32 12.58
CA GLU A 931 -17.48 12.96 12.10
C GLU A 931 -16.25 12.72 13.00
N ARG A 932 -16.50 12.25 14.22
CA ARG A 932 -15.46 11.90 15.20
C ARG A 932 -14.99 10.46 15.06
N SER A 933 -15.62 9.68 14.18
CA SER A 933 -15.29 8.28 13.92
C SER A 933 -14.60 8.06 12.57
N PRO A 934 -13.82 6.98 12.42
CA PRO A 934 -13.27 6.58 11.14
C PRO A 934 -14.35 6.28 10.10
N VAL A 935 -14.00 6.39 8.81
CA VAL A 935 -14.84 5.89 7.72
C VAL A 935 -15.02 4.37 7.89
N PRO A 936 -16.26 3.84 7.80
CA PRO A 936 -16.51 2.40 7.94
C PRO A 936 -15.78 1.59 6.88
N THR A 937 -15.16 0.50 7.31
CA THR A 937 -14.59 -0.53 6.45
C THR A 937 -15.64 -1.57 6.04
N TRP A 938 -16.79 -1.58 6.73
CA TRP A 938 -17.84 -2.59 6.68
C TRP A 938 -17.36 -4.00 7.04
N ASN A 939 -16.26 -4.08 7.80
CA ASN A 939 -15.77 -5.29 8.46
C ASN A 939 -15.90 -5.20 9.99
N GLU A 940 -16.48 -4.11 10.51
CA GLU A 940 -16.74 -3.93 11.94
C GLU A 940 -17.69 -5.02 12.45
N SER A 941 -17.72 -5.19 13.78
CA SER A 941 -18.47 -6.28 14.43
C SER A 941 -19.78 -5.83 15.07
N CYS A 942 -20.03 -4.53 15.06
CA CYS A 942 -21.15 -3.85 15.70
C CYS A 942 -21.36 -2.47 15.08
N GLY A 943 -22.53 -1.89 15.34
CA GLY A 943 -22.77 -0.47 15.17
C GLY A 943 -23.34 0.17 16.42
N ARG A 944 -22.98 1.43 16.64
CA ARG A 944 -23.57 2.31 17.67
C ARG A 944 -24.06 3.61 17.04
N ALA A 945 -25.11 4.20 17.57
CA ALA A 945 -25.67 5.43 17.01
C ALA A 945 -26.10 6.45 18.07
N SER A 946 -25.83 7.73 17.81
CA SER A 946 -26.45 8.84 18.56
C SER A 946 -27.83 9.12 17.99
N MET A 947 -28.87 9.02 18.82
CA MET A 947 -30.26 9.31 18.41
C MET A 947 -31.13 9.74 19.59
N SER A 948 -32.36 10.17 19.30
CA SER A 948 -33.41 10.43 20.31
C SER A 948 -33.54 9.27 21.31
N ASN A 949 -33.56 9.60 22.60
CA ASN A 949 -33.81 8.62 23.66
C ASN A 949 -35.21 8.02 23.54
N ASN A 950 -36.19 8.82 23.13
CA ASN A 950 -37.53 8.32 22.89
C ASN A 950 -37.56 7.30 21.75
N GLN A 951 -36.85 7.54 20.63
CA GLN A 951 -36.77 6.56 19.54
C GLN A 951 -36.05 5.28 19.99
N ASN A 952 -34.90 5.40 20.64
CA ASN A 952 -34.11 4.26 21.08
C ASN A 952 -34.86 3.41 22.11
N THR A 953 -35.19 3.98 23.27
CA THR A 953 -35.71 3.20 24.41
C THR A 953 -37.11 2.64 24.18
N GLN A 954 -37.98 3.37 23.47
CA GLN A 954 -39.35 2.92 23.22
C GLN A 954 -39.42 1.90 22.08
N SER A 955 -38.44 1.87 21.16
CA SER A 955 -38.41 0.88 20.07
C SER A 955 -38.34 -0.56 20.57
N MET A 956 -37.71 -0.77 21.73
CA MET A 956 -37.54 -2.09 22.36
C MET A 956 -38.46 -2.30 23.56
N GLN A 957 -39.31 -1.33 23.94
CA GLN A 957 -40.26 -1.50 25.05
C GLN A 957 -41.18 -2.74 24.87
N PRO A 958 -41.71 -3.04 23.66
CA PRO A 958 -42.55 -4.22 23.46
C PRO A 958 -41.80 -5.55 23.58
N PHE A 959 -40.46 -5.55 23.62
CA PHE A 959 -39.67 -6.79 23.70
C PHE A 959 -39.96 -7.61 24.98
N GLY A 960 -40.33 -6.95 26.08
CA GLY A 960 -40.78 -7.65 27.29
C GLY A 960 -42.07 -8.46 27.09
N ALA A 961 -43.02 -7.93 26.31
CA ALA A 961 -44.22 -8.67 25.92
C ALA A 961 -43.86 -9.82 24.98
N PHE A 962 -42.97 -9.58 23.99
CA PHE A 962 -42.47 -10.63 23.09
C PHE A 962 -41.85 -11.82 23.84
N ILE A 963 -41.03 -11.55 24.87
CA ILE A 963 -40.45 -12.59 25.74
C ILE A 963 -41.55 -13.42 26.41
N ASN A 964 -42.57 -12.78 26.99
CA ASN A 964 -43.66 -13.48 27.65
C ASN A 964 -44.53 -14.26 26.65
N GLU A 965 -44.86 -13.64 25.53
CA GLU A 965 -45.76 -14.15 24.52
C GLU A 965 -45.18 -15.35 23.77
N ASN A 966 -43.87 -15.36 23.54
CA ASN A 966 -43.16 -16.48 22.90
C ASN A 966 -42.41 -17.37 23.89
N ARG A 967 -42.59 -17.10 25.19
CA ARG A 967 -41.90 -17.73 26.32
C ARG A 967 -40.39 -17.86 26.07
N LEU A 968 -39.67 -16.77 25.85
CA LEU A 968 -38.21 -16.81 25.69
C LEU A 968 -37.50 -16.97 27.04
N ILE A 969 -36.53 -17.87 27.11
CA ILE A 969 -35.57 -17.97 28.22
C ILE A 969 -34.15 -17.66 27.73
N ASP A 970 -33.22 -17.51 28.68
CA ASP A 970 -31.80 -17.37 28.35
C ASP A 970 -31.32 -18.45 27.37
N GLY A 971 -30.65 -18.01 26.31
CA GLY A 971 -30.14 -18.86 25.24
C GLY A 971 -31.13 -19.17 24.11
N ASP A 972 -32.42 -18.86 24.26
CA ASP A 972 -33.39 -19.04 23.17
C ASP A 972 -33.05 -18.14 21.99
N SER A 973 -33.16 -18.71 20.78
CA SER A 973 -32.88 -18.00 19.53
C SER A 973 -34.13 -17.29 19.01
N TYR A 974 -33.96 -16.08 18.48
CA TYR A 974 -35.02 -15.28 17.84
C TYR A 974 -34.46 -14.49 16.65
N TRP A 975 -35.34 -14.17 15.70
CA TRP A 975 -35.03 -13.30 14.57
C TRP A 975 -35.40 -11.85 14.87
N LEU A 976 -34.68 -10.90 14.26
CA LEU A 976 -35.04 -9.48 14.27
C LEU A 976 -35.47 -9.08 12.87
N ASN A 977 -36.73 -8.71 12.74
CA ASN A 977 -37.21 -7.97 11.58
C ASN A 977 -37.14 -6.48 11.89
N ALA A 978 -36.14 -5.79 11.34
CA ALA A 978 -36.04 -4.34 11.32
C ALA A 978 -36.39 -3.87 9.91
N PRO A 979 -37.67 -3.57 9.59
CA PRO A 979 -38.04 -3.19 8.23
C PRO A 979 -37.31 -1.91 7.81
N LYS A 980 -36.80 -1.87 6.56
CA LYS A 980 -36.23 -0.64 5.99
C LYS A 980 -37.31 0.47 6.08
N PRO A 981 -37.07 1.55 6.84
CA PRO A 981 -38.09 2.56 7.16
C PRO A 981 -38.45 3.48 5.98
#